data_AF-A0A8D3DGR9-F1
#
_entry.id   AF-A0A8D3DGR9-F1
#
_cell.length_a   1.000
_cell.length_b   1.000
_cell.length_c   1.000
_cell.angle_alpha   90.00
_cell.angle_beta   90.00
_cell.angle_gamma   90.00
#
_symmetry.space_group_name_H-M   'P 1'
#
loop_
_entity.id
_entity.type
_entity.pdbx_description
1 polymer ?
#
loop_
_entity_poly.entity_id
_entity_poly.type
_entity_poly.pdbx_seq_one_letter_code
_entity_poly.pdbx_strand_id
1 'polypeptide(L)'
;MLFFLFVAKWQKTGQTKEKYLKLYQTGPVFEEQPSGLIYPEGLSEGKVTLSCQARASPAASYRWLVNGSDVALGLDLRYTLVAGSLVISSPESVRDTGSYQCLAINRCGTIISRAANLKFGYLHDFPPDSRSPQTAYEGMGSFVACQPPPHYPALSYRWLINEFPNFIKKDDGRWFVSQVTGNLYVARAEPNDTGSYFCFTTINMDISTKSTFSKANQLTVLPDANPRKSAPNIKVRFPAETYALAGHTTPLECFAYGNPVPKLRWRKVDGLMPSKAGASAEGPTLVLPELSFDDEGVYECEAYNSEGSDTYQGRISVQAQPEWLQVMSDSEVEISSELHWSCVNGARLKISNLALEDSGMYQCVAENKHGTIYSTAELRAPDFRSNPVRKLIPAARGGQVMIECRPRAAPKPSLFWSRGTELLTNSSRVTVTSDGILWIHNISRADEGKYTCFAENYLGKANSTGHVSVRDATKITLAPSNADINQGENVTLQCHASHDPTMDLTFTWALNGVLLDVEDSGGPYHRVEGKENIGDLLIVNTQLSQAGVYTCMAQTVVDSASASAKLVVRGKMTKSSLLSLQKNREENKNLSTSRGDANILGSGEPSVPSQTIRTQQAAPTVAPSGLAGGGGDRNELIVTWTPMAREYQNGDSFGYILAFRRKDATLWTVARVPHVESSRYVYYNESLTPYSPFEVKIKAYNRRGEGPFSQIAVVHSAEEVFQVSTVNVLCVTCGTQIRYWRQHEREAAADRVRTAGLETTARVSGLRPSTRYHVAVLAYNSAGTGPPSPRTTVTTRKPPPNRPPGNVSWRTDGSLVIMRWDHVKAMHNESAVLGYKVLYKHEGQNSLKVLDKGKSSVSLPLPKDNGYVVLEIRSWGDGGDGPAHEIIVSRDSGETLKKHAPELCVVCYNDKIYREWEKQLSELKFIDL
;
A
#
# COMPACT_ATOMS: atom_id res chain seq x y z
N MET A 1 26.70 32.46 -20.98
CA MET A 1 27.84 31.63 -21.39
C MET A 1 28.74 31.35 -20.17
N LEU A 2 28.24 30.56 -19.22
CA LEU A 2 28.95 30.07 -18.01
C LEU A 2 28.10 29.02 -17.24
N PHE A 3 27.20 28.32 -17.95
CA PHE A 3 26.33 27.27 -17.40
C PHE A 3 26.70 25.86 -17.92
N PHE A 4 27.75 25.77 -18.75
CA PHE A 4 28.19 24.54 -19.42
C PHE A 4 29.46 23.91 -18.81
N LEU A 5 29.90 24.36 -17.61
CA LEU A 5 31.10 23.83 -16.94
C LEU A 5 30.82 23.15 -15.59
N PHE A 6 29.56 23.00 -15.16
CA PHE A 6 29.21 22.34 -13.89
C PHE A 6 28.73 20.88 -14.03
N VAL A 7 28.71 20.32 -15.25
CA VAL A 7 28.26 18.93 -15.50
C VAL A 7 29.42 17.94 -15.66
N ALA A 8 30.68 18.39 -15.61
CA ALA A 8 31.85 17.55 -15.81
C ALA A 8 32.84 17.59 -14.63
N LYS A 9 32.37 17.35 -13.39
CA LYS A 9 33.25 16.95 -12.26
C LYS A 9 32.55 16.25 -11.09
N TRP A 10 31.44 15.55 -11.36
CA TRP A 10 30.82 14.60 -10.42
C TRP A 10 30.83 13.19 -11.03
N GLN A 11 32.02 12.64 -11.23
CA GLN A 11 32.21 11.26 -11.68
C GLN A 11 33.30 10.50 -10.92
N LYS A 12 33.63 10.92 -9.69
CA LYS A 12 34.48 10.15 -8.77
C LYS A 12 34.03 10.35 -7.32
N THR A 13 33.02 9.58 -6.92
CA THR A 13 32.80 9.04 -5.56
C THR A 13 31.66 8.03 -5.67
N GLY A 14 31.89 6.99 -6.47
CA GLY A 14 31.04 5.81 -6.47
C GLY A 14 31.30 5.02 -5.19
N GLN A 15 30.54 5.28 -4.12
CA GLN A 15 30.21 4.36 -3.01
C GLN A 15 29.52 5.14 -1.90
N THR A 16 28.20 5.38 -1.98
CA THR A 16 27.31 5.63 -0.80
C THR A 16 25.81 5.79 -1.11
N LYS A 17 25.30 5.24 -2.23
CA LYS A 17 23.85 5.18 -2.52
C LYS A 17 23.30 3.78 -2.79
N GLU A 18 23.90 2.75 -2.20
CA GLU A 18 23.46 1.35 -2.37
C GLU A 18 23.17 0.60 -1.06
N LYS A 19 23.02 1.30 0.09
CA LYS A 19 23.01 0.61 1.40
C LYS A 19 21.66 0.30 2.05
N TYR A 20 20.50 0.71 1.55
CA TYR A 20 19.21 0.30 2.15
C TYR A 20 18.05 0.25 1.14
N LEU A 21 17.96 -0.83 0.36
CA LEU A 21 16.72 -1.48 -0.13
C LEU A 21 17.13 -2.69 -1.00
N LYS A 22 17.44 -3.84 -0.40
CA LYS A 22 17.51 -5.11 -1.15
C LYS A 22 16.07 -5.55 -1.43
N LEU A 23 15.46 -4.98 -2.48
CA LEU A 23 14.22 -5.49 -3.05
C LEU A 23 14.45 -6.96 -3.46
N TYR A 24 13.60 -7.85 -2.94
CA TYR A 24 13.41 -9.16 -3.54
C TYR A 24 13.10 -8.95 -5.03
N GLN A 25 13.80 -9.67 -5.88
CA GLN A 25 13.53 -9.65 -7.31
C GLN A 25 12.27 -10.48 -7.51
N THR A 26 11.28 -9.93 -8.21
CA THR A 26 10.01 -10.61 -8.47
C THR A 26 9.76 -10.58 -9.96
N GLY A 27 9.25 -11.68 -10.51
CA GLY A 27 8.87 -11.74 -11.91
C GLY A 27 7.69 -10.84 -12.26
N PRO A 28 7.44 -10.60 -13.55
CA PRO A 28 6.29 -9.83 -13.99
C PRO A 28 5.00 -10.55 -13.64
N VAL A 29 4.00 -9.79 -13.19
CA VAL A 29 2.61 -10.22 -13.05
C VAL A 29 1.70 -9.14 -13.61
N PHE A 30 0.80 -9.50 -14.53
CA PHE A 30 -0.10 -8.50 -15.13
C PHE A 30 -0.99 -7.85 -14.07
N GLU A 31 -1.09 -6.53 -14.14
CA GLU A 31 -2.10 -5.71 -13.46
C GLU A 31 -3.22 -5.35 -14.43
N GLU A 32 -2.87 -5.09 -15.70
CA GLU A 32 -3.79 -4.81 -16.78
C GLU A 32 -3.40 -5.62 -18.02
N GLN A 33 -4.39 -6.28 -18.63
CA GLN A 33 -4.23 -7.05 -19.85
C GLN A 33 -5.15 -6.50 -20.96
N PRO A 34 -4.74 -6.58 -22.24
CA PRO A 34 -5.48 -5.96 -23.31
C PRO A 34 -6.84 -6.63 -23.53
N SER A 35 -7.80 -5.84 -23.98
CA SER A 35 -9.13 -6.30 -24.39
C SER A 35 -9.27 -6.13 -25.91
N GLY A 36 -9.98 -7.04 -26.57
CA GLY A 36 -10.34 -6.85 -27.97
C GLY A 36 -11.26 -5.64 -28.15
N LEU A 37 -11.24 -5.05 -29.35
CA LEU A 37 -12.07 -3.90 -29.69
C LEU A 37 -12.41 -3.87 -31.19
N ILE A 38 -13.51 -3.20 -31.52
CA ILE A 38 -13.97 -2.97 -32.89
C ILE A 38 -13.83 -1.48 -33.24
N TYR A 39 -12.87 -1.16 -34.10
CA TYR A 39 -12.56 0.19 -34.53
C TYR A 39 -13.31 0.56 -35.83
N PRO A 40 -13.88 1.77 -35.98
CA PRO A 40 -14.58 2.17 -37.19
C PRO A 40 -13.66 2.25 -38.42
N GLU A 41 -14.02 1.52 -39.47
CA GLU A 41 -13.34 1.58 -40.77
C GLU A 41 -13.48 2.98 -41.40
N GLY A 42 -12.40 3.44 -42.03
CA GLY A 42 -12.33 4.73 -42.71
C GLY A 42 -12.04 5.94 -41.80
N LEU A 43 -11.87 5.74 -40.48
CA LEU A 43 -11.49 6.82 -39.56
C LEU A 43 -9.96 6.99 -39.53
N SER A 44 -9.44 7.86 -40.39
CA SER A 44 -8.01 8.06 -40.64
C SER A 44 -7.25 8.82 -39.54
N GLU A 45 -7.91 9.65 -38.74
CA GLU A 45 -7.27 10.50 -37.71
C GLU A 45 -7.34 9.93 -36.27
N GLY A 46 -7.82 8.71 -36.10
CA GLY A 46 -7.93 8.11 -34.77
C GLY A 46 -6.73 7.25 -34.36
N LYS A 47 -6.79 6.75 -33.13
CA LYS A 47 -5.78 5.88 -32.52
C LYS A 47 -6.44 4.71 -31.81
N VAL A 48 -5.77 3.56 -31.82
CA VAL A 48 -6.14 2.39 -31.04
C VAL A 48 -5.09 2.18 -29.95
N THR A 49 -5.54 1.97 -28.71
CA THR A 49 -4.65 1.65 -27.58
C THR A 49 -5.02 0.28 -27.04
N LEU A 50 -4.07 -0.65 -27.07
CA LEU A 50 -4.16 -1.95 -26.42
C LEU A 50 -3.36 -1.88 -25.11
N SER A 51 -4.07 -1.82 -23.99
CA SER A 51 -3.44 -1.65 -22.67
C SER A 51 -2.67 -2.89 -22.22
N CYS A 52 -1.47 -2.70 -21.67
CA CYS A 52 -0.73 -3.78 -21.02
C CYS A 52 0.19 -3.24 -19.92
N GLN A 53 -0.02 -3.69 -18.68
CA GLN A 53 0.80 -3.31 -17.53
C GLN A 53 1.05 -4.51 -16.62
N ALA A 54 2.28 -4.66 -16.15
CA ALA A 54 2.71 -5.69 -15.23
C ALA A 54 3.58 -5.11 -14.12
N ARG A 55 3.30 -5.53 -12.88
CA ARG A 55 4.17 -5.27 -11.73
C ARG A 55 5.35 -6.24 -11.75
N ALA A 56 6.56 -5.73 -11.60
CA ALA A 56 7.79 -6.52 -11.62
C ALA A 56 8.94 -5.79 -10.93
N SER A 57 9.89 -6.52 -10.33
CA SER A 57 11.11 -5.96 -9.72
C SER A 57 12.34 -6.75 -10.19
N PRO A 58 13.21 -6.19 -11.06
CA PRO A 58 13.15 -4.88 -11.70
C PRO A 58 11.94 -4.74 -12.64
N ALA A 59 11.63 -3.50 -13.00
CA ALA A 59 10.53 -3.16 -13.90
C ALA A 59 10.57 -3.99 -15.19
N ALA A 60 9.40 -4.45 -15.62
CA ALA A 60 9.26 -5.24 -16.83
C ALA A 60 9.47 -4.37 -18.08
N SER A 61 10.15 -4.95 -19.06
CA SER A 61 10.12 -4.51 -20.45
C SER A 61 8.97 -5.20 -21.18
N TYR A 62 8.46 -4.58 -22.24
CA TYR A 62 7.28 -5.08 -22.96
C TYR A 62 7.59 -5.33 -24.43
N ARG A 63 7.02 -6.40 -24.97
CA ARG A 63 6.99 -6.73 -26.39
C ARG A 63 5.56 -7.09 -26.80
N TRP A 64 5.22 -6.91 -28.07
CA TRP A 64 3.89 -7.21 -28.58
C TRP A 64 3.98 -8.18 -29.75
N LEU A 65 3.08 -9.16 -29.75
CA LEU A 65 2.85 -10.08 -30.85
C LEU A 65 1.53 -9.72 -31.54
N VAL A 66 1.49 -9.84 -32.86
CA VAL A 66 0.29 -9.86 -33.69
C VAL A 66 0.26 -11.18 -34.45
N ASN A 67 -0.81 -11.97 -34.28
CA ASN A 67 -0.94 -13.31 -34.86
C ASN A 67 0.28 -14.21 -34.59
N GLY A 68 0.87 -14.09 -33.40
CA GLY A 68 2.05 -14.85 -32.96
C GLY A 68 3.41 -14.32 -33.47
N SER A 69 3.43 -13.26 -34.28
CA SER A 69 4.66 -12.64 -34.81
C SER A 69 4.96 -11.30 -34.13
N ASP A 70 6.22 -10.95 -33.91
CA ASP A 70 6.59 -9.68 -33.26
C ASP A 70 6.10 -8.46 -34.05
N VAL A 71 5.50 -7.50 -33.34
CA VAL A 71 5.16 -6.18 -33.89
C VAL A 71 6.46 -5.39 -34.07
N ALA A 72 6.74 -4.98 -35.31
CA ALA A 72 7.96 -4.27 -35.69
C ALA A 72 7.96 -2.79 -35.21
N LEU A 73 8.12 -2.60 -33.90
CA LEU A 73 8.20 -1.29 -33.25
C LEU A 73 9.41 -0.48 -33.79
N GLY A 74 9.16 0.76 -34.22
CA GLY A 74 10.19 1.69 -34.73
C GLY A 74 10.52 1.58 -36.23
N LEU A 75 10.04 0.54 -36.93
CA LEU A 75 10.09 0.44 -38.39
C LEU A 75 8.84 1.05 -39.03
N ASP A 76 7.67 0.79 -38.45
CA ASP A 76 6.42 1.49 -38.76
C ASP A 76 6.17 2.55 -37.67
N LEU A 77 6.25 3.82 -38.05
CA LEU A 77 6.09 4.97 -37.14
C LEU A 77 4.68 5.05 -36.52
N ARG A 78 3.70 4.30 -37.05
CA ARG A 78 2.35 4.21 -36.50
C ARG A 78 2.29 3.43 -35.20
N TYR A 79 3.18 2.46 -35.00
CA TYR A 79 3.23 1.65 -33.79
C TYR A 79 4.13 2.29 -32.74
N THR A 80 3.54 2.67 -31.62
CA THR A 80 4.25 3.26 -30.49
C THR A 80 3.96 2.50 -29.21
N LEU A 81 4.96 2.37 -28.35
CA LEU A 81 4.82 1.72 -27.06
C LEU A 81 4.82 2.79 -25.97
N VAL A 82 3.73 2.86 -25.20
CA VAL A 82 3.56 3.87 -24.13
C VAL A 82 3.29 3.13 -22.82
N ALA A 83 4.29 3.14 -21.93
CA ALA A 83 4.21 2.49 -20.62
C ALA A 83 3.77 1.01 -20.66
N GLY A 84 4.18 0.28 -21.72
CA GLY A 84 3.84 -1.12 -21.96
C GLY A 84 2.64 -1.34 -22.88
N SER A 85 1.77 -0.33 -23.05
CA SER A 85 0.61 -0.38 -23.94
C SER A 85 1.00 -0.11 -25.39
N LEU A 86 0.44 -0.89 -26.32
CA LEU A 86 0.63 -0.68 -27.76
C LEU A 86 -0.38 0.35 -28.26
N VAL A 87 0.13 1.40 -28.90
CA VAL A 87 -0.68 2.46 -29.53
C VAL A 87 -0.46 2.40 -31.04
N ILE A 88 -1.55 2.24 -31.78
CA ILE A 88 -1.59 2.22 -33.24
C ILE A 88 -2.22 3.53 -33.71
N SER A 89 -1.42 4.42 -34.29
CA SER A 89 -1.89 5.68 -34.88
C SER A 89 -2.36 5.45 -36.32
N SER A 90 -3.48 6.06 -36.71
CA SER A 90 -4.08 5.88 -38.05
C SER A 90 -4.20 4.40 -38.44
N PRO A 91 -4.99 3.62 -37.67
CA PRO A 91 -5.12 2.18 -37.86
C PRO A 91 -5.79 1.84 -39.20
N GLU A 92 -5.26 0.83 -39.89
CA GLU A 92 -5.67 0.38 -41.23
C GLU A 92 -6.27 -1.03 -41.19
N SER A 93 -7.45 -1.21 -41.79
CA SER A 93 -8.21 -2.47 -41.68
C SER A 93 -7.47 -3.68 -42.23
N VAL A 94 -6.73 -3.52 -43.33
CA VAL A 94 -6.00 -4.64 -43.99
C VAL A 94 -4.75 -5.06 -43.20
N ARG A 95 -4.06 -4.12 -42.55
CA ARG A 95 -2.75 -4.36 -41.94
C ARG A 95 -2.82 -4.65 -40.45
N ASP A 96 -3.75 -4.00 -39.76
CA ASP A 96 -3.78 -3.96 -38.29
C ASP A 96 -4.88 -4.88 -37.72
N THR A 97 -5.67 -5.56 -38.57
CA THR A 97 -6.58 -6.62 -38.12
C THR A 97 -5.79 -7.83 -37.64
N GLY A 98 -6.03 -8.26 -36.40
CA GLY A 98 -5.33 -9.42 -35.85
C GLY A 98 -5.58 -9.67 -34.37
N SER A 99 -4.99 -10.77 -33.89
CA SER A 99 -4.96 -11.15 -32.49
C SER A 99 -3.66 -10.67 -31.84
N TYR A 100 -3.76 -9.71 -30.94
CA TYR A 100 -2.61 -9.08 -30.28
C TYR A 100 -2.39 -9.64 -28.87
N GLN A 101 -1.12 -9.87 -28.52
CA GLN A 101 -0.72 -10.30 -27.18
C GLN A 101 0.51 -9.52 -26.71
N CYS A 102 0.53 -9.22 -25.42
CA CYS A 102 1.62 -8.51 -24.77
C CYS A 102 2.50 -9.48 -23.98
N LEU A 103 3.82 -9.37 -24.13
CA LEU A 103 4.81 -10.07 -23.33
C LEU A 103 5.42 -9.08 -22.35
N ALA A 104 5.30 -9.36 -21.05
CA ALA A 104 6.00 -8.62 -20.00
C ALA A 104 7.23 -9.45 -19.56
N ILE A 105 8.40 -8.84 -19.62
CA ILE A 105 9.70 -9.51 -19.51
C ILE A 105 10.56 -8.79 -18.47
N ASN A 106 11.04 -9.51 -17.47
CA ASN A 106 12.16 -9.06 -16.65
C ASN A 106 13.18 -10.20 -16.43
N ARG A 107 14.24 -9.94 -15.66
CA ARG A 107 15.30 -10.94 -15.42
C ARG A 107 14.83 -12.19 -14.66
N CYS A 108 13.66 -12.18 -14.03
CA CYS A 108 13.10 -13.32 -13.30
C CYS A 108 12.15 -14.16 -14.18
N GLY A 109 11.75 -13.66 -15.36
CA GLY A 109 10.91 -14.41 -16.29
C GLY A 109 10.09 -13.55 -17.24
N THR A 110 9.31 -14.24 -18.06
CA THR A 110 8.42 -13.65 -19.07
C THR A 110 7.02 -14.23 -18.89
N ILE A 111 6.00 -13.38 -18.98
CA ILE A 111 4.59 -13.80 -19.02
C ILE A 111 3.93 -13.23 -20.28
N ILE A 112 2.95 -13.95 -20.83
CA ILE A 112 2.17 -13.52 -22.01
C ILE A 112 0.71 -13.23 -21.64
N SER A 113 0.14 -12.16 -22.17
CA SER A 113 -1.23 -11.74 -21.90
C SER A 113 -2.25 -12.58 -22.67
N ARG A 114 -3.53 -12.43 -22.30
CA ARG A 114 -4.65 -12.83 -23.14
C ARG A 114 -4.61 -12.16 -24.52
N ALA A 115 -5.18 -12.86 -25.50
CA ALA A 115 -5.35 -12.36 -26.86
C ALA A 115 -6.42 -11.26 -26.92
N ALA A 116 -6.06 -10.12 -27.50
CA ALA A 116 -6.95 -9.01 -27.81
C ALA A 116 -7.14 -8.92 -29.32
N ASN A 117 -8.36 -9.20 -29.78
CA ASN A 117 -8.69 -9.13 -31.21
C ASN A 117 -9.03 -7.70 -31.60
N LEU A 118 -8.24 -7.12 -32.50
CA LEU A 118 -8.55 -5.87 -33.18
C LEU A 118 -9.27 -6.17 -34.49
N LYS A 119 -10.48 -5.65 -34.63
CA LYS A 119 -11.30 -5.76 -35.85
C LYS A 119 -11.81 -4.39 -36.27
N PHE A 120 -12.21 -4.29 -37.54
CA PHE A 120 -12.71 -3.04 -38.11
C PHE A 120 -14.20 -3.15 -38.42
N GLY A 121 -14.97 -2.23 -37.86
CA GLY A 121 -16.42 -2.16 -38.02
C GLY A 121 -16.82 -1.20 -39.13
N TYR A 122 -17.82 -1.59 -39.91
CA TYR A 122 -18.32 -0.81 -41.04
C TYR A 122 -19.84 -0.91 -41.11
N LEU A 123 -20.44 0.12 -41.69
CA LEU A 123 -21.85 0.17 -42.05
C LEU A 123 -21.92 0.91 -43.39
N HIS A 124 -22.24 0.18 -44.45
CA HIS A 124 -22.45 0.77 -45.77
C HIS A 124 -23.85 1.40 -45.88
N ASP A 125 -24.06 2.17 -46.94
CA ASP A 125 -25.38 2.73 -47.26
C ASP A 125 -26.31 1.66 -47.83
N PHE A 126 -27.61 1.85 -47.60
CA PHE A 126 -28.64 1.03 -48.24
C PHE A 126 -28.54 1.10 -49.77
N PRO A 127 -28.84 0.00 -50.50
CA PRO A 127 -28.90 0.01 -51.95
C PRO A 127 -29.85 1.11 -52.47
N PRO A 128 -29.51 1.77 -53.59
CA PRO A 128 -30.30 2.88 -54.13
C PRO A 128 -31.62 2.42 -54.77
N ASP A 129 -31.85 1.12 -54.94
CA ASP A 129 -33.05 0.61 -55.63
C ASP A 129 -34.32 0.81 -54.79
N SER A 130 -35.38 1.31 -55.43
CA SER A 130 -36.72 1.35 -54.81
C SER A 130 -37.35 -0.03 -54.81
N ARG A 131 -38.07 -0.36 -53.74
CA ARG A 131 -38.68 -1.69 -53.61
C ARG A 131 -40.06 -1.74 -54.24
N SER A 132 -40.43 -2.93 -54.71
CA SER A 132 -41.77 -3.20 -55.20
C SER A 132 -42.79 -2.96 -54.09
N PRO A 133 -43.87 -2.19 -54.34
CA PRO A 133 -44.97 -2.04 -53.40
C PRO A 133 -45.53 -3.40 -52.97
N GLN A 134 -45.84 -3.56 -51.69
CA GLN A 134 -46.43 -4.77 -51.13
C GLN A 134 -47.92 -4.55 -50.89
N THR A 135 -48.73 -5.53 -51.27
CA THR A 135 -50.18 -5.52 -51.01
C THR A 135 -50.53 -6.61 -50.00
N ALA A 136 -51.27 -6.25 -48.95
CA ALA A 136 -51.86 -7.16 -48.00
C ALA A 136 -53.38 -6.97 -47.96
N TYR A 137 -54.11 -7.96 -47.45
CA TYR A 137 -55.55 -7.85 -47.19
C TYR A 137 -55.79 -7.71 -45.70
N GLU A 138 -56.84 -6.97 -45.34
CA GLU A 138 -57.27 -6.79 -43.95
C GLU A 138 -57.44 -8.14 -43.23
N GLY A 139 -56.95 -8.22 -42.00
CA GLY A 139 -57.00 -9.45 -41.19
C GLY A 139 -55.89 -10.45 -41.49
N MET A 140 -55.10 -10.29 -42.57
CA MET A 140 -53.95 -11.15 -42.85
C MET A 140 -52.67 -10.65 -42.18
N GLY A 141 -51.78 -11.57 -41.80
CA GLY A 141 -50.43 -11.22 -41.37
C GLY A 141 -49.54 -10.87 -42.56
N SER A 142 -48.65 -9.89 -42.37
CA SER A 142 -47.74 -9.40 -43.41
C SER A 142 -46.39 -8.99 -42.81
N PHE A 143 -45.38 -8.77 -43.65
CA PHE A 143 -44.10 -8.21 -43.21
C PHE A 143 -43.49 -7.30 -44.28
N VAL A 144 -42.80 -6.26 -43.80
CA VAL A 144 -41.96 -5.39 -44.62
C VAL A 144 -40.52 -5.77 -44.39
N ALA A 145 -39.83 -6.19 -45.47
CA ALA A 145 -38.44 -6.62 -45.39
C ALA A 145 -37.51 -5.43 -45.12
N CYS A 146 -36.51 -5.56 -44.24
CA CYS A 146 -35.50 -4.51 -44.06
C CYS A 146 -34.37 -4.62 -45.08
N GLN A 147 -33.80 -5.82 -45.30
CA GLN A 147 -32.61 -6.04 -46.14
C GLN A 147 -31.48 -5.05 -45.82
N PRO A 148 -30.84 -5.18 -44.64
CA PRO A 148 -29.78 -4.26 -44.23
C PRO A 148 -28.58 -4.28 -45.20
N PRO A 149 -27.85 -3.16 -45.32
CA PRO A 149 -26.60 -3.12 -46.06
C PRO A 149 -25.52 -3.98 -45.38
N PRO A 150 -24.42 -4.33 -46.07
CA PRO A 150 -23.32 -5.07 -45.46
C PRO A 150 -22.72 -4.28 -44.30
N HIS A 151 -22.45 -4.98 -43.20
CA HIS A 151 -22.07 -4.37 -41.93
C HIS A 151 -21.28 -5.33 -41.03
N TYR A 152 -20.54 -4.75 -40.08
CA TYR A 152 -19.93 -5.45 -38.96
C TYR A 152 -19.70 -4.45 -37.81
N PRO A 153 -20.08 -4.73 -36.54
CA PRO A 153 -20.78 -5.91 -36.01
C PRO A 153 -22.30 -5.82 -36.21
N ALA A 154 -23.08 -6.66 -35.53
CA ALA A 154 -24.54 -6.72 -35.64
C ALA A 154 -25.24 -5.37 -35.43
N LEU A 155 -26.32 -5.14 -36.18
CA LEU A 155 -27.13 -3.90 -36.13
C LEU A 155 -28.25 -3.99 -35.11
N SER A 156 -28.75 -2.81 -34.73
CA SER A 156 -30.05 -2.64 -34.06
C SER A 156 -31.05 -2.02 -35.03
N TYR A 157 -32.30 -2.47 -34.96
CA TYR A 157 -33.33 -2.17 -35.96
C TYR A 157 -34.53 -1.48 -35.36
N ARG A 158 -34.97 -0.41 -36.01
CA ARG A 158 -36.22 0.30 -35.75
C ARG A 158 -36.91 0.61 -37.07
N TRP A 159 -38.21 0.89 -37.02
CA TRP A 159 -38.98 1.25 -38.20
C TRP A 159 -39.73 2.54 -37.97
N LEU A 160 -39.81 3.37 -39.00
CA LEU A 160 -40.58 4.59 -39.04
C LEU A 160 -41.62 4.54 -40.17
N ILE A 161 -42.78 5.14 -39.94
CA ILE A 161 -43.91 5.19 -40.86
C ILE A 161 -44.16 6.62 -41.34
N ASN A 162 -44.32 6.78 -42.65
CA ASN A 162 -44.55 8.01 -43.43
C ASN A 162 -43.43 9.05 -43.33
N GLU A 163 -43.09 9.50 -42.13
CA GLU A 163 -42.10 10.55 -41.90
C GLU A 163 -41.37 10.38 -40.56
N PHE A 164 -40.16 10.92 -40.45
CA PHE A 164 -39.42 10.95 -39.20
C PHE A 164 -40.00 12.01 -38.26
N PRO A 165 -40.16 11.76 -36.94
CA PRO A 165 -39.71 10.61 -36.16
C PRO A 165 -40.84 9.63 -35.79
N ASN A 166 -41.78 9.31 -36.69
CA ASN A 166 -42.92 8.44 -36.39
C ASN A 166 -42.49 6.97 -36.29
N PHE A 167 -41.79 6.62 -35.21
CA PHE A 167 -41.35 5.26 -34.94
C PHE A 167 -42.52 4.38 -34.52
N ILE A 168 -42.55 3.15 -35.05
CA ILE A 168 -43.57 2.16 -34.71
C ILE A 168 -43.38 1.74 -33.24
N LYS A 169 -44.44 1.93 -32.45
CA LYS A 169 -44.49 1.54 -31.04
C LYS A 169 -44.88 0.07 -30.91
N LYS A 170 -44.29 -0.64 -29.95
CA LYS A 170 -44.50 -2.10 -29.71
C LYS A 170 -45.70 -2.39 -28.80
N ASP A 171 -46.65 -1.45 -28.64
CA ASP A 171 -47.51 -1.36 -27.45
C ASP A 171 -48.66 -2.40 -27.37
N ASP A 172 -48.91 -3.21 -28.40
CA ASP A 172 -50.07 -4.11 -28.46
C ASP A 172 -49.77 -5.56 -28.90
N GLY A 173 -48.50 -5.90 -29.15
CA GLY A 173 -48.11 -7.21 -29.67
C GLY A 173 -48.55 -7.49 -31.12
N ARG A 174 -49.17 -6.51 -31.80
CA ARG A 174 -49.54 -6.60 -33.22
C ARG A 174 -48.34 -6.37 -34.14
N TRP A 175 -47.40 -5.54 -33.70
CA TRP A 175 -46.18 -5.19 -34.42
C TRP A 175 -44.95 -5.84 -33.79
N PHE A 176 -44.06 -6.36 -34.63
CA PHE A 176 -42.79 -6.93 -34.18
C PHE A 176 -41.65 -6.57 -35.12
N VAL A 177 -40.54 -6.08 -34.56
CA VAL A 177 -39.31 -5.81 -35.33
C VAL A 177 -38.26 -6.83 -34.91
N SER A 178 -37.94 -7.74 -35.81
CA SER A 178 -36.87 -8.73 -35.59
C SER A 178 -35.53 -8.00 -35.54
N GLN A 179 -34.78 -8.17 -34.45
CA GLN A 179 -33.41 -7.67 -34.32
C GLN A 179 -32.40 -8.59 -35.02
N VAL A 180 -32.81 -9.81 -35.42
CA VAL A 180 -31.98 -10.74 -36.19
C VAL A 180 -32.01 -10.42 -37.69
N THR A 181 -33.21 -10.20 -38.26
CA THR A 181 -33.39 -9.98 -39.70
C THR A 181 -33.64 -8.52 -40.07
N GLY A 182 -34.01 -7.69 -39.10
CA GLY A 182 -34.45 -6.32 -39.29
C GLY A 182 -35.89 -6.17 -39.79
N ASN A 183 -36.57 -7.24 -40.18
CA ASN A 183 -37.91 -7.18 -40.77
C ASN A 183 -38.96 -6.68 -39.77
N LEU A 184 -39.92 -5.90 -40.28
CA LEU A 184 -41.11 -5.47 -39.55
C LEU A 184 -42.26 -6.42 -39.86
N TYR A 185 -42.79 -7.08 -38.86
CA TYR A 185 -43.91 -8.00 -38.94
C TYR A 185 -45.17 -7.38 -38.37
N VAL A 186 -46.29 -7.67 -39.02
CA VAL A 186 -47.64 -7.29 -38.59
C VAL A 186 -48.45 -8.57 -38.42
N ALA A 187 -48.89 -8.88 -37.19
CA ALA A 187 -49.65 -10.08 -36.89
C ALA A 187 -51.00 -10.11 -37.65
N ARG A 188 -51.61 -8.92 -37.76
CA ARG A 188 -52.89 -8.66 -38.39
C ARG A 188 -52.89 -7.26 -39.02
N ALA A 189 -52.99 -7.20 -40.35
CA ALA A 189 -53.03 -5.97 -41.11
C ALA A 189 -54.41 -5.29 -40.98
N GLU A 190 -54.38 -3.97 -40.87
CA GLU A 190 -55.54 -3.07 -40.82
C GLU A 190 -55.42 -2.03 -41.96
N PRO A 191 -56.52 -1.51 -42.52
CA PRO A 191 -56.46 -0.54 -43.63
C PRO A 191 -55.63 0.72 -43.32
N ASN A 192 -55.58 1.14 -42.05
CA ASN A 192 -54.79 2.26 -41.52
C ASN A 192 -53.26 2.00 -41.55
N ASP A 193 -52.82 0.75 -41.74
CA ASP A 193 -51.41 0.40 -41.86
C ASP A 193 -50.85 0.73 -43.25
N THR A 194 -51.70 1.20 -44.19
CA THR A 194 -51.25 1.65 -45.51
C THR A 194 -50.33 2.87 -45.37
N GLY A 195 -49.11 2.78 -45.90
CA GLY A 195 -48.14 3.86 -45.76
C GLY A 195 -46.74 3.55 -46.29
N SER A 196 -45.84 4.51 -46.09
CA SER A 196 -44.43 4.42 -46.47
C SER A 196 -43.57 4.03 -45.28
N TYR A 197 -42.93 2.87 -45.31
CA TYR A 197 -42.15 2.34 -44.20
C TYR A 197 -40.65 2.45 -44.48
N PHE A 198 -39.87 2.87 -43.48
CA PHE A 198 -38.41 2.98 -43.63
C PHE A 198 -37.72 2.21 -42.49
N CYS A 199 -36.80 1.33 -42.88
CA CYS A 199 -35.96 0.60 -41.93
C CYS A 199 -34.85 1.53 -41.45
N PHE A 200 -34.78 1.75 -40.14
CA PHE A 200 -33.75 2.55 -39.49
C PHE A 200 -32.79 1.62 -38.76
N THR A 201 -31.52 1.65 -39.16
CA THR A 201 -30.48 0.77 -38.61
C THR A 201 -29.42 1.57 -37.88
N THR A 202 -29.04 1.11 -36.70
CA THR A 202 -27.96 1.69 -35.91
C THR A 202 -26.91 0.63 -35.60
N ILE A 203 -25.65 0.95 -35.88
CA ILE A 203 -24.48 0.15 -35.50
C ILE A 203 -23.78 0.81 -34.32
N ASN A 204 -23.49 0.03 -33.28
CA ASN A 204 -22.70 0.47 -32.14
C ASN A 204 -21.32 -0.16 -32.22
N MET A 205 -20.30 0.67 -32.36
CA MET A 205 -18.89 0.29 -32.26
C MET A 205 -18.34 0.88 -30.96
N ASP A 206 -17.21 0.36 -30.46
CA ASP A 206 -16.71 0.71 -29.12
C ASP A 206 -16.41 2.20 -28.94
N ILE A 207 -16.10 2.91 -30.03
CA ILE A 207 -15.77 4.35 -30.00
C ILE A 207 -16.71 5.22 -30.85
N SER A 208 -17.69 4.65 -31.54
CA SER A 208 -18.61 5.43 -32.37
C SER A 208 -19.93 4.72 -32.65
N THR A 209 -20.98 5.50 -32.90
CA THR A 209 -22.27 4.99 -33.35
C THR A 209 -22.56 5.59 -34.72
N LYS A 210 -22.95 4.76 -35.69
CA LYS A 210 -23.42 5.20 -37.01
C LYS A 210 -24.85 4.72 -37.24
N SER A 211 -25.62 5.50 -37.99
CA SER A 211 -27.00 5.13 -38.35
C SER A 211 -27.27 5.47 -39.81
N THR A 212 -28.10 4.67 -40.45
CA THR A 212 -28.59 4.89 -41.82
C THR A 212 -30.02 4.36 -41.94
N PHE A 213 -30.75 4.78 -42.97
CA PHE A 213 -32.13 4.38 -43.18
C PHE A 213 -32.37 3.96 -44.63
N SER A 214 -33.30 3.04 -44.84
CA SER A 214 -33.67 2.57 -46.17
C SER A 214 -34.47 3.62 -46.94
N LYS A 215 -34.62 3.45 -48.26
CA LYS A 215 -35.71 4.11 -49.01
C LYS A 215 -37.09 3.64 -48.52
N ALA A 216 -38.12 4.37 -48.93
CA ALA A 216 -39.51 4.07 -48.61
C ALA A 216 -39.95 2.71 -49.18
N ASN A 217 -40.48 1.84 -48.32
CA ASN A 217 -41.17 0.61 -48.69
C ASN A 217 -42.68 0.83 -48.57
N GLN A 218 -43.38 0.79 -49.69
CA GLN A 218 -44.83 1.00 -49.73
C GLN A 218 -45.57 -0.28 -49.31
N LEU A 219 -46.44 -0.17 -48.32
CA LEU A 219 -47.41 -1.20 -47.96
C LEU A 219 -48.82 -0.66 -48.23
N THR A 220 -49.63 -1.42 -48.97
CA THR A 220 -51.06 -1.13 -49.21
C THR A 220 -51.89 -2.25 -48.61
N VAL A 221 -52.81 -1.91 -47.70
CA VAL A 221 -53.74 -2.86 -47.10
C VAL A 221 -55.13 -2.65 -47.70
N LEU A 222 -55.62 -3.67 -48.40
CA LEU A 222 -56.94 -3.66 -49.01
C LEU A 222 -57.99 -4.08 -47.98
N PRO A 223 -59.09 -3.33 -47.81
CA PRO A 223 -60.17 -3.70 -46.90
C PRO A 223 -60.86 -4.99 -47.37
N ASP A 224 -61.26 -5.82 -46.41
CA ASP A 224 -62.04 -7.04 -46.65
C ASP A 224 -63.38 -6.91 -45.92
N ALA A 225 -64.49 -7.10 -46.63
CA ALA A 225 -65.83 -6.97 -46.08
C ALA A 225 -66.12 -7.99 -44.97
N ASN A 226 -65.42 -9.13 -44.94
CA ASN A 226 -65.50 -10.14 -43.87
C ASN A 226 -64.12 -10.75 -43.60
N PRO A 227 -63.23 -10.06 -42.86
CA PRO A 227 -61.88 -10.55 -42.61
C PRO A 227 -61.91 -11.91 -41.93
N ARG A 228 -61.41 -12.95 -42.62
CA ARG A 228 -61.46 -14.32 -42.08
C ARG A 228 -60.67 -14.42 -40.78
N LYS A 229 -61.28 -15.02 -39.76
CA LYS A 229 -60.55 -15.43 -38.57
C LYS A 229 -59.56 -16.54 -38.93
N SER A 230 -58.42 -16.55 -38.26
CA SER A 230 -57.33 -17.48 -38.52
C SER A 230 -56.62 -17.88 -37.23
N ALA A 231 -56.32 -19.17 -37.12
CA ALA A 231 -55.47 -19.69 -36.06
C ALA A 231 -54.04 -19.14 -36.17
N PRO A 232 -53.28 -19.08 -35.07
CA PRO A 232 -51.93 -18.54 -35.08
C PRO A 232 -51.01 -19.35 -36.00
N ASN A 233 -50.05 -18.66 -36.62
CA ASN A 233 -48.99 -19.29 -37.40
C ASN A 233 -47.64 -18.63 -37.11
N ILE A 234 -46.75 -19.33 -36.42
CA ILE A 234 -45.43 -18.84 -36.03
C ILE A 234 -44.56 -18.67 -37.27
N LYS A 235 -44.21 -17.41 -37.57
CA LYS A 235 -43.36 -17.01 -38.70
C LYS A 235 -41.93 -16.68 -38.28
N VAL A 236 -41.76 -16.00 -37.14
CA VAL A 236 -40.43 -15.74 -36.59
C VAL A 236 -40.12 -16.83 -35.60
N ARG A 237 -38.98 -17.49 -35.81
CA ARG A 237 -38.51 -18.62 -35.01
C ARG A 237 -37.06 -18.38 -34.62
N PHE A 238 -36.75 -18.58 -33.36
CA PHE A 238 -35.37 -18.63 -32.90
C PHE A 238 -34.68 -19.90 -33.45
N PRO A 239 -33.34 -19.98 -33.45
CA PRO A 239 -32.64 -21.16 -33.95
C PRO A 239 -33.01 -22.43 -33.17
N ALA A 240 -33.20 -23.55 -33.88
CA ALA A 240 -33.48 -24.85 -33.27
C ALA A 240 -32.39 -25.29 -32.28
N GLU A 241 -31.14 -24.91 -32.55
CA GLU A 241 -30.00 -25.06 -31.64
C GLU A 241 -29.35 -23.69 -31.43
N THR A 242 -29.47 -23.14 -30.23
CA THR A 242 -28.92 -21.84 -29.84
C THR A 242 -27.72 -22.05 -28.92
N TYR A 243 -26.53 -21.65 -29.37
CA TYR A 243 -25.32 -21.67 -28.56
C TYR A 243 -25.12 -20.31 -27.89
N ALA A 244 -25.18 -20.30 -26.55
CA ALA A 244 -25.08 -19.08 -25.75
C ALA A 244 -23.89 -19.15 -24.79
N LEU A 245 -23.24 -18.02 -24.52
CA LEU A 245 -22.15 -17.95 -23.55
C LEU A 245 -22.68 -17.72 -22.13
N ALA A 246 -22.16 -18.45 -21.15
CA ALA A 246 -22.44 -18.24 -19.74
C ALA A 246 -22.14 -16.78 -19.33
N GLY A 247 -22.95 -16.23 -18.43
CA GLY A 247 -22.90 -14.85 -17.97
C GLY A 247 -23.43 -13.80 -18.97
N HIS A 248 -23.71 -14.17 -20.23
CA HIS A 248 -24.25 -13.24 -21.22
C HIS A 248 -25.78 -13.26 -21.25
N THR A 249 -26.39 -12.21 -21.82
CA THR A 249 -27.83 -12.13 -22.05
C THR A 249 -28.17 -12.70 -23.42
N THR A 250 -29.10 -13.66 -23.49
CA THR A 250 -29.55 -14.26 -24.76
C THR A 250 -31.02 -13.93 -25.03
N PRO A 251 -31.32 -13.18 -26.11
CA PRO A 251 -32.69 -12.97 -26.59
C PRO A 251 -33.10 -14.08 -27.57
N LEU A 252 -34.32 -14.61 -27.42
CA LEU A 252 -34.94 -15.55 -28.36
C LEU A 252 -36.21 -14.93 -28.95
N GLU A 253 -36.26 -14.81 -30.28
CA GLU A 253 -37.39 -14.20 -30.99
C GLU A 253 -38.44 -15.23 -31.40
N CYS A 254 -39.71 -14.93 -31.14
CA CYS A 254 -40.85 -15.72 -31.60
C CYS A 254 -42.03 -14.79 -31.91
N PHE A 255 -42.62 -14.94 -33.10
CA PHE A 255 -43.76 -14.11 -33.50
C PHE A 255 -44.67 -14.85 -34.48
N ALA A 256 -45.98 -14.66 -34.33
CA ALA A 256 -47.00 -15.36 -35.11
C ALA A 256 -47.99 -14.41 -35.76
N TYR A 257 -48.47 -14.79 -36.94
CA TYR A 257 -49.63 -14.18 -37.57
C TYR A 257 -50.91 -14.79 -37.02
N GLY A 258 -52.02 -14.06 -37.06
CA GLY A 258 -53.34 -14.61 -36.71
C GLY A 258 -54.39 -13.52 -36.56
N ASN A 259 -55.65 -13.91 -36.73
CA ASN A 259 -56.81 -13.03 -36.56
C ASN A 259 -57.85 -13.73 -35.66
N PRO A 260 -58.04 -13.30 -34.40
CA PRO A 260 -57.45 -12.13 -33.72
C PRO A 260 -55.94 -12.23 -33.46
N VAL A 261 -55.29 -11.11 -33.12
CA VAL A 261 -53.84 -11.03 -32.83
C VAL A 261 -53.46 -12.08 -31.77
N PRO A 262 -52.50 -12.99 -32.05
CA PRO A 262 -52.10 -14.03 -31.10
C PRO A 262 -51.39 -13.47 -29.87
N LYS A 263 -51.66 -14.08 -28.70
CA LYS A 263 -50.84 -13.91 -27.50
C LYS A 263 -49.69 -14.93 -27.51
N LEU A 264 -48.58 -14.56 -26.90
CA LEU A 264 -47.37 -15.40 -26.83
C LEU A 264 -47.06 -15.74 -25.39
N ARG A 265 -46.67 -16.98 -25.14
CA ARG A 265 -46.12 -17.42 -23.86
C ARG A 265 -44.96 -18.38 -24.07
N TRP A 266 -44.00 -18.31 -23.16
CA TRP A 266 -42.82 -19.16 -23.17
C TRP A 266 -42.85 -20.13 -22.01
N ARG A 267 -42.34 -21.35 -22.24
CA ARG A 267 -42.05 -22.31 -21.18
C ARG A 267 -40.75 -23.05 -21.44
N LYS A 268 -40.10 -23.44 -20.34
CA LYS A 268 -39.03 -24.43 -20.38
C LYS A 268 -39.67 -25.82 -20.34
N VAL A 269 -39.44 -26.63 -21.36
CA VAL A 269 -40.08 -27.95 -21.53
C VAL A 269 -39.53 -28.95 -20.53
N ASP A 270 -38.23 -28.87 -20.26
CA ASP A 270 -37.47 -29.79 -19.40
C ASP A 270 -37.21 -29.24 -17.99
N GLY A 271 -37.99 -28.25 -17.53
CA GLY A 271 -37.83 -27.72 -16.18
C GLY A 271 -38.73 -26.54 -15.87
N LEU A 272 -38.40 -25.83 -14.80
CA LEU A 272 -39.09 -24.58 -14.45
C LEU A 272 -38.52 -23.43 -15.28
N MET A 273 -39.41 -22.52 -15.69
CA MET A 273 -39.00 -21.30 -16.37
C MET A 273 -38.09 -20.46 -15.46
N PRO A 274 -36.91 -20.02 -15.92
CA PRO A 274 -36.02 -19.18 -15.11
C PRO A 274 -36.73 -17.89 -14.68
N SER A 275 -36.74 -17.60 -13.38
CA SER A 275 -37.41 -16.41 -12.83
C SER A 275 -36.88 -15.10 -13.43
N LYS A 276 -35.61 -15.11 -13.85
CA LYS A 276 -34.93 -14.00 -14.53
C LYS A 276 -35.48 -13.66 -15.92
N ALA A 277 -36.26 -14.53 -16.54
CA ALA A 277 -37.02 -14.20 -17.74
C ALA A 277 -38.05 -13.09 -17.47
N GLY A 278 -38.61 -13.03 -16.25
CA GLY A 278 -39.57 -12.02 -15.83
C GLY A 278 -40.73 -11.87 -16.82
N ALA A 279 -41.11 -10.62 -17.11
CA ALA A 279 -42.20 -10.29 -18.02
C ALA A 279 -41.92 -10.66 -19.50
N SER A 280 -40.66 -10.94 -19.88
CA SER A 280 -40.33 -11.30 -21.25
C SER A 280 -40.87 -12.68 -21.66
N ALA A 281 -41.24 -13.53 -20.68
CA ALA A 281 -41.86 -14.83 -20.91
C ALA A 281 -43.28 -14.76 -21.51
N GLU A 282 -43.92 -13.59 -21.51
CA GLU A 282 -45.25 -13.36 -22.11
C GLU A 282 -45.15 -12.46 -23.36
N GLY A 283 -43.96 -12.37 -23.96
CA GLY A 283 -43.68 -11.46 -25.09
C GLY A 283 -43.06 -12.16 -26.31
N PRO A 284 -42.88 -11.40 -27.42
CA PRO A 284 -42.29 -11.92 -28.65
C PRO A 284 -40.77 -12.08 -28.60
N THR A 285 -40.14 -11.64 -27.52
CA THR A 285 -38.71 -11.85 -27.29
C THR A 285 -38.51 -12.31 -25.86
N LEU A 286 -38.15 -13.57 -25.68
CA LEU A 286 -37.72 -14.09 -24.40
C LEU A 286 -36.30 -13.62 -24.13
N VAL A 287 -36.07 -12.93 -23.02
CA VAL A 287 -34.76 -12.41 -22.63
C VAL A 287 -34.27 -13.16 -21.40
N LEU A 288 -33.18 -13.90 -21.54
CA LEU A 288 -32.52 -14.60 -20.45
C LEU A 288 -31.22 -13.87 -20.09
N PRO A 289 -31.20 -13.00 -19.06
CA PRO A 289 -29.98 -12.34 -18.62
C PRO A 289 -29.06 -13.32 -17.88
N GLU A 290 -27.75 -13.07 -17.91
CA GLU A 290 -26.74 -13.81 -17.14
C GLU A 290 -26.90 -15.34 -17.19
N LEU A 291 -26.81 -15.96 -18.39
CA LEU A 291 -27.03 -17.41 -18.51
C LEU A 291 -26.11 -18.23 -17.60
N SER A 292 -26.67 -19.26 -16.97
CA SER A 292 -25.96 -20.31 -16.25
C SER A 292 -26.23 -21.67 -16.91
N PHE A 293 -25.46 -22.69 -16.53
CA PHE A 293 -25.67 -24.05 -17.00
C PHE A 293 -27.04 -24.63 -16.61
N ASP A 294 -27.66 -24.12 -15.54
CA ASP A 294 -29.01 -24.55 -15.12
C ASP A 294 -30.10 -24.04 -16.08
N ASP A 295 -29.82 -23.00 -16.87
CA ASP A 295 -30.74 -22.50 -17.90
C ASP A 295 -30.70 -23.32 -19.18
N GLU A 296 -29.72 -24.21 -19.34
CA GLU A 296 -29.63 -25.10 -20.49
C GLU A 296 -30.90 -25.96 -20.59
N GLY A 297 -31.41 -26.15 -21.81
CA GLY A 297 -32.61 -26.96 -22.02
C GLY A 297 -33.42 -26.59 -23.24
N VAL A 298 -34.60 -27.20 -23.35
CA VAL A 298 -35.54 -27.01 -24.45
C VAL A 298 -36.57 -25.95 -24.05
N TYR A 299 -36.67 -24.90 -24.87
CA TYR A 299 -37.63 -23.82 -24.70
C TYR A 299 -38.69 -23.92 -25.77
N GLU A 300 -39.93 -23.67 -25.39
CA GLU A 300 -41.08 -23.63 -26.28
C GLU A 300 -41.73 -22.25 -26.24
N CYS A 301 -41.96 -21.71 -27.42
CA CYS A 301 -42.85 -20.57 -27.64
C CYS A 301 -44.21 -21.09 -28.12
N GLU A 302 -45.28 -20.68 -27.46
CA GLU A 302 -46.65 -20.95 -27.88
C GLU A 302 -47.37 -19.64 -28.24
N ALA A 303 -47.92 -19.59 -29.46
CA ALA A 303 -48.80 -18.54 -29.93
C ALA A 303 -50.24 -19.03 -29.91
N TYR A 304 -51.16 -18.31 -29.29
CA TYR A 304 -52.57 -18.74 -29.15
C TYR A 304 -53.56 -17.58 -29.33
N ASN A 305 -54.73 -17.88 -29.92
CA ASN A 305 -55.88 -16.98 -30.01
C ASN A 305 -57.20 -17.79 -29.89
N SER A 306 -58.34 -17.18 -30.20
CA SER A 306 -59.66 -17.86 -30.13
C SER A 306 -59.85 -19.00 -31.13
N GLU A 307 -59.04 -19.05 -32.19
CA GLU A 307 -59.17 -20.02 -33.28
C GLU A 307 -58.19 -21.19 -33.16
N GLY A 308 -57.21 -21.11 -32.24
CA GLY A 308 -56.28 -22.20 -31.98
C GLY A 308 -54.94 -21.73 -31.42
N SER A 309 -53.94 -22.62 -31.50
CA SER A 309 -52.56 -22.36 -31.07
C SER A 309 -51.55 -22.99 -32.03
N ASP A 310 -50.35 -22.41 -32.09
CA ASP A 310 -49.18 -22.94 -32.78
C ASP A 310 -47.98 -22.87 -31.83
N THR A 311 -47.06 -23.83 -31.94
CA THR A 311 -45.94 -24.00 -31.00
C THR A 311 -44.63 -24.22 -31.75
N TYR A 312 -43.53 -23.67 -31.22
CA TYR A 312 -42.20 -23.90 -31.75
C TYR A 312 -41.19 -24.13 -30.61
N GLN A 313 -40.35 -25.15 -30.78
CA GLN A 313 -39.33 -25.54 -29.81
C GLN A 313 -37.92 -25.38 -30.37
N GLY A 314 -36.99 -25.06 -29.49
CA GLY A 314 -35.55 -25.08 -29.76
C GLY A 314 -34.76 -25.27 -28.47
N ARG A 315 -33.53 -25.75 -28.61
CA ARG A 315 -32.62 -26.02 -27.50
C ARG A 315 -31.64 -24.86 -27.32
N ILE A 316 -31.45 -24.44 -26.08
CA ILE A 316 -30.33 -23.59 -25.69
C ILE A 316 -29.25 -24.51 -25.13
N SER A 317 -28.03 -24.40 -25.69
CA SER A 317 -26.81 -25.05 -25.22
C SER A 317 -25.86 -24.00 -24.64
N VAL A 318 -25.54 -24.11 -23.35
CA VAL A 318 -24.73 -23.09 -22.65
C VAL A 318 -23.24 -23.47 -22.73
N GLN A 319 -22.46 -22.60 -23.36
CA GLN A 319 -21.02 -22.71 -23.51
C GLN A 319 -20.34 -21.73 -22.55
N ALA A 320 -19.13 -22.02 -22.10
CA ALA A 320 -18.37 -21.12 -21.23
C ALA A 320 -16.94 -20.99 -21.71
N GLN A 321 -16.32 -19.86 -21.37
CA GLN A 321 -14.86 -19.75 -21.37
C GLN A 321 -14.31 -20.66 -20.26
N PRO A 322 -13.04 -21.10 -20.34
CA PRO A 322 -12.47 -21.88 -19.25
C PRO A 322 -12.48 -21.05 -17.96
N GLU A 323 -12.59 -21.71 -16.81
CA GLU A 323 -12.48 -21.09 -15.48
C GLU A 323 -11.51 -21.91 -14.60
N TRP A 324 -10.74 -21.22 -13.75
CA TRP A 324 -9.79 -21.88 -12.84
C TRP A 324 -10.49 -22.42 -11.59
N LEU A 325 -10.57 -23.75 -11.46
CA LEU A 325 -10.95 -24.40 -10.19
C LEU A 325 -9.84 -24.29 -9.13
N GLN A 326 -8.59 -24.29 -9.58
CA GLN A 326 -7.39 -24.12 -8.77
C GLN A 326 -6.37 -23.30 -9.56
N VAL A 327 -5.82 -22.26 -8.93
CA VAL A 327 -4.75 -21.43 -9.51
C VAL A 327 -3.39 -21.89 -8.97
N MET A 328 -2.35 -21.70 -9.79
CA MET A 328 -0.98 -21.84 -9.30
C MET A 328 -0.69 -20.76 -8.26
N SER A 329 0.19 -21.08 -7.30
CA SER A 329 0.61 -20.17 -6.24
C SER A 329 2.12 -20.16 -6.14
N ASP A 330 2.69 -18.99 -5.85
CA ASP A 330 4.12 -18.83 -5.61
C ASP A 330 4.61 -19.87 -4.60
N SER A 331 5.75 -20.50 -4.90
CA SER A 331 6.29 -21.61 -4.13
C SER A 331 7.78 -21.41 -3.86
N GLU A 332 8.18 -21.55 -2.59
CA GLU A 332 9.57 -21.56 -2.17
C GLU A 332 9.97 -23.01 -1.84
N VAL A 333 10.92 -23.56 -2.59
CA VAL A 333 11.20 -25.00 -2.58
C VAL A 333 12.71 -25.26 -2.48
N GLU A 334 13.10 -26.30 -1.73
CA GLU A 334 14.50 -26.67 -1.53
C GLU A 334 15.12 -27.21 -2.82
N ILE A 335 16.38 -26.87 -3.09
CA ILE A 335 17.17 -27.49 -4.17
C ILE A 335 17.19 -29.01 -3.93
N SER A 336 17.10 -29.80 -4.99
CA SER A 336 16.99 -31.27 -5.02
C SER A 336 15.67 -31.89 -4.53
N SER A 337 14.71 -31.08 -4.08
CA SER A 337 13.36 -31.56 -3.74
C SER A 337 12.42 -31.63 -4.96
N GLU A 338 11.15 -31.95 -4.73
CA GLU A 338 10.13 -32.16 -5.76
C GLU A 338 9.03 -31.10 -5.66
N LEU A 339 8.70 -30.44 -6.78
CA LEU A 339 7.59 -29.50 -6.89
C LEU A 339 6.42 -30.14 -7.64
N HIS A 340 5.20 -29.91 -7.15
CA HIS A 340 3.95 -30.24 -7.83
C HIS A 340 3.05 -29.02 -7.95
N TRP A 341 2.73 -28.62 -9.17
CA TRP A 341 1.68 -27.63 -9.44
C TRP A 341 0.56 -28.24 -10.28
N SER A 342 -0.67 -27.85 -9.96
CA SER A 342 -1.87 -28.17 -10.73
C SER A 342 -2.64 -26.89 -11.01
N CYS A 343 -3.03 -26.73 -12.27
CA CYS A 343 -3.84 -25.60 -12.73
C CYS A 343 -5.14 -26.07 -13.38
N VAL A 344 -5.20 -27.26 -13.99
CA VAL A 344 -6.44 -27.83 -14.56
C VAL A 344 -6.74 -29.17 -13.90
N ASN A 345 -7.99 -29.61 -13.92
CA ASN A 345 -8.35 -30.99 -13.59
C ASN A 345 -7.66 -31.96 -14.57
N GLY A 346 -6.41 -32.35 -14.27
CA GLY A 346 -5.56 -33.22 -15.08
C GLY A 346 -4.20 -32.63 -15.52
N ALA A 347 -4.05 -31.30 -15.59
CA ALA A 347 -2.77 -30.68 -15.96
C ALA A 347 -1.90 -30.46 -14.71
N ARG A 348 -0.84 -31.26 -14.58
CA ARG A 348 0.12 -31.21 -13.47
C ARG A 348 1.54 -31.00 -13.98
N LEU A 349 2.23 -30.00 -13.45
CA LEU A 349 3.67 -29.82 -13.63
C LEU A 349 4.38 -30.46 -12.43
N LYS A 350 5.26 -31.43 -12.71
CA LYS A 350 6.15 -32.04 -11.72
C LYS A 350 7.58 -31.72 -12.09
N ILE A 351 8.30 -31.05 -11.21
CA ILE A 351 9.76 -30.84 -11.32
C ILE A 351 10.42 -31.73 -10.28
N SER A 352 11.27 -32.66 -10.74
CA SER A 352 12.01 -33.58 -9.88
C SER A 352 13.46 -33.11 -9.78
N ASN A 353 14.05 -33.18 -8.58
CA ASN A 353 15.44 -32.76 -8.34
C ASN A 353 15.69 -31.28 -8.71
N LEU A 354 14.91 -30.40 -8.11
CA LEU A 354 14.85 -28.97 -8.41
C LEU A 354 16.23 -28.28 -8.37
N ALA A 355 16.60 -27.57 -9.42
CA ALA A 355 17.85 -26.82 -9.54
C ALA A 355 17.61 -25.30 -9.42
N LEU A 356 18.68 -24.52 -9.19
CA LEU A 356 18.59 -23.06 -9.14
C LEU A 356 18.07 -22.46 -10.47
N GLU A 357 18.40 -23.10 -11.59
CA GLU A 357 17.96 -22.69 -12.93
C GLU A 357 16.45 -22.89 -13.18
N ASP A 358 15.78 -23.72 -12.38
CA ASP A 358 14.33 -23.86 -12.42
C ASP A 358 13.62 -22.67 -11.75
N SER A 359 14.35 -21.81 -11.03
CA SER A 359 13.74 -20.63 -10.42
C SER A 359 13.30 -19.63 -11.49
N GLY A 360 12.04 -19.22 -11.46
CA GLY A 360 11.48 -18.31 -12.44
C GLY A 360 9.95 -18.24 -12.41
N MET A 361 9.38 -17.49 -13.36
CA MET A 361 7.94 -17.40 -13.54
C MET A 361 7.43 -18.53 -14.43
N TYR A 362 6.39 -19.21 -13.94
CA TYR A 362 5.65 -20.20 -14.70
C TYR A 362 4.25 -19.69 -14.98
N GLN A 363 3.74 -20.02 -16.17
CA GLN A 363 2.39 -19.68 -16.59
C GLN A 363 1.69 -20.94 -17.11
N CYS A 364 0.51 -21.21 -16.59
CA CYS A 364 -0.39 -22.23 -17.09
C CYS A 364 -1.48 -21.57 -17.92
N VAL A 365 -1.75 -22.13 -19.09
CA VAL A 365 -2.70 -21.60 -20.07
C VAL A 365 -3.79 -22.65 -20.30
N ALA A 366 -5.04 -22.25 -20.14
CA ALA A 366 -6.19 -23.09 -20.49
C ALA A 366 -7.00 -22.38 -21.57
N GLU A 367 -7.24 -23.09 -22.67
CA GLU A 367 -7.88 -22.55 -23.87
C GLU A 367 -9.03 -23.45 -24.33
N ASN A 368 -10.13 -22.83 -24.75
CA ASN A 368 -11.15 -23.47 -25.56
C ASN A 368 -11.56 -22.53 -26.70
N LYS A 369 -12.45 -22.98 -27.59
CA LYS A 369 -12.92 -22.18 -28.74
C LYS A 369 -13.61 -20.84 -28.38
N HIS A 370 -13.88 -20.58 -27.10
CA HIS A 370 -14.57 -19.37 -26.60
C HIS A 370 -13.67 -18.43 -25.80
N GLY A 371 -12.47 -18.87 -25.39
CA GLY A 371 -11.55 -18.02 -24.66
C GLY A 371 -10.36 -18.76 -24.08
N THR A 372 -9.42 -17.96 -23.58
CA THR A 372 -8.17 -18.41 -23.00
C THR A 372 -7.97 -17.72 -21.66
N ILE A 373 -7.66 -18.50 -20.63
CA ILE A 373 -7.33 -18.01 -19.29
C ILE A 373 -5.90 -18.41 -18.91
N TYR A 374 -5.32 -17.65 -17.99
CA TYR A 374 -3.93 -17.79 -17.58
C TYR A 374 -3.85 -17.84 -16.05
N SER A 375 -2.93 -18.65 -15.53
CA SER A 375 -2.54 -18.66 -14.11
C SER A 375 -1.02 -18.54 -14.06
N THR A 376 -0.48 -17.74 -13.15
CA THR A 376 0.96 -17.47 -13.05
C THR A 376 1.45 -17.70 -11.63
N ALA A 377 2.63 -18.30 -11.47
CA ALA A 377 3.28 -18.47 -10.17
C ALA A 377 4.80 -18.35 -10.29
N GLU A 378 5.43 -17.82 -9.24
CA GLU A 378 6.88 -17.76 -9.12
C GLU A 378 7.42 -18.98 -8.36
N LEU A 379 8.44 -19.64 -8.92
CA LEU A 379 9.23 -20.65 -8.23
C LEU A 379 10.53 -20.01 -7.72
N ARG A 380 10.77 -20.09 -6.41
CA ARG A 380 11.99 -19.57 -5.78
C ARG A 380 12.77 -20.68 -5.07
N ALA A 381 14.03 -20.85 -5.43
CA ALA A 381 14.99 -21.64 -4.66
C ALA A 381 16.05 -20.73 -3.98
N PRO A 382 16.38 -20.93 -2.69
CA PRO A 382 17.37 -20.12 -1.99
C PRO A 382 18.82 -20.39 -2.42
N ASP A 383 19.66 -19.34 -2.47
CA ASP A 383 21.09 -19.44 -2.84
C ASP A 383 22.04 -19.15 -1.66
N PHE A 384 22.67 -20.19 -1.12
CA PHE A 384 23.60 -20.11 0.02
C PHE A 384 25.07 -19.85 -0.36
N ARG A 385 25.42 -19.61 -1.64
CA ARG A 385 26.81 -19.75 -2.15
C ARG A 385 27.61 -18.46 -2.29
N SER A 386 27.05 -17.28 -1.97
CA SER A 386 27.81 -16.02 -2.00
C SER A 386 28.79 -15.91 -0.81
N ASN A 387 30.00 -15.37 -1.02
CA ASN A 387 31.02 -15.13 0.02
C ASN A 387 30.89 -13.68 0.56
N PRO A 388 30.04 -13.38 1.57
CA PRO A 388 29.73 -12.01 2.00
C PRO A 388 30.88 -11.24 2.67
N VAL A 389 31.90 -11.92 3.20
CA VAL A 389 32.99 -11.29 3.94
C VAL A 389 34.14 -10.91 2.99
N ARG A 390 34.68 -9.69 3.15
CA ARG A 390 35.87 -9.24 2.39
C ARG A 390 37.09 -10.11 2.72
N LYS A 391 37.85 -10.51 1.69
CA LYS A 391 39.04 -11.37 1.87
C LYS A 391 40.12 -10.75 2.75
N LEU A 392 40.36 -9.43 2.63
CA LEU A 392 41.35 -8.69 3.41
C LEU A 392 40.70 -7.47 4.06
N ILE A 393 40.92 -7.31 5.36
CA ILE A 393 40.29 -6.29 6.20
C ILE A 393 41.40 -5.57 6.99
N PRO A 394 41.85 -4.39 6.54
CA PRO A 394 42.88 -3.64 7.26
C PRO A 394 42.31 -2.96 8.51
N ALA A 395 43.07 -2.91 9.60
CA ALA A 395 42.66 -2.28 10.86
C ALA A 395 43.83 -1.55 11.52
N ALA A 396 43.61 -0.31 11.98
CA ALA A 396 44.64 0.48 12.65
C ALA A 396 44.79 0.08 14.14
N ARG A 397 46.03 -0.03 14.61
CA ARG A 397 46.34 -0.34 16.02
C ARG A 397 45.75 0.71 16.97
N GLY A 398 45.10 0.27 18.04
CA GLY A 398 44.40 1.12 19.01
C GLY A 398 43.03 1.62 18.53
N GLY A 399 42.71 1.46 17.24
CA GLY A 399 41.43 1.82 16.65
C GLY A 399 40.36 0.73 16.79
N GLN A 400 39.37 0.75 15.89
CA GLN A 400 38.30 -0.24 15.82
C GLN A 400 38.09 -0.71 14.38
N VAL A 401 37.61 -1.94 14.19
CA VAL A 401 37.27 -2.50 12.88
C VAL A 401 35.83 -3.03 12.87
N MET A 402 35.15 -2.86 11.74
CA MET A 402 33.81 -3.36 11.48
C MET A 402 33.85 -4.37 10.33
N ILE A 403 33.37 -5.58 10.56
CA ILE A 403 33.31 -6.66 9.57
C ILE A 403 31.84 -7.01 9.30
N GLU A 404 31.40 -6.79 8.07
CA GLU A 404 30.01 -7.01 7.64
C GLU A 404 29.85 -8.41 7.05
N CYS A 405 28.85 -9.18 7.52
CA CYS A 405 28.44 -10.45 6.92
C CYS A 405 26.93 -10.45 6.64
N ARG A 406 26.56 -10.45 5.36
CA ARG A 406 25.15 -10.36 4.91
C ARG A 406 24.83 -11.34 3.78
N PRO A 407 24.68 -12.64 4.09
CA PRO A 407 24.32 -13.65 3.09
C PRO A 407 22.92 -13.41 2.51
N ARG A 408 22.67 -13.88 1.28
CA ARG A 408 21.34 -13.90 0.68
C ARG A 408 20.70 -15.23 1.04
N ALA A 409 19.67 -15.24 1.87
CA ALA A 409 18.96 -16.48 2.21
C ALA A 409 17.52 -16.17 2.61
N ALA A 410 16.61 -17.05 2.20
CA ALA A 410 15.21 -17.05 2.59
C ALA A 410 14.88 -18.48 3.07
N PRO A 411 14.37 -18.66 4.30
CA PRO A 411 14.14 -17.63 5.32
C PRO A 411 15.43 -17.06 5.93
N LYS A 412 15.31 -15.92 6.63
CA LYS A 412 16.45 -15.19 7.20
C LYS A 412 17.30 -16.12 8.09
N PRO A 413 18.61 -16.23 7.87
CA PRO A 413 19.47 -17.11 8.64
C PRO A 413 19.87 -16.47 9.97
N SER A 414 20.13 -17.32 10.96
CA SER A 414 20.91 -16.99 12.15
C SER A 414 22.38 -16.81 11.78
N LEU A 415 23.04 -15.80 12.34
CA LEU A 415 24.41 -15.43 12.02
C LEU A 415 25.29 -15.49 13.26
N PHE A 416 26.49 -16.04 13.12
CA PHE A 416 27.48 -16.08 14.18
C PHE A 416 28.91 -16.00 13.62
N TRP A 417 29.85 -15.53 14.45
CA TRP A 417 31.23 -15.28 14.05
C TRP A 417 32.20 -16.15 14.84
N SER A 418 33.25 -16.64 14.19
CA SER A 418 34.39 -17.30 14.83
C SER A 418 35.71 -16.65 14.45
N ARG A 419 36.71 -16.79 15.33
CA ARG A 419 38.12 -16.55 15.04
C ARG A 419 38.85 -17.88 15.14
N GLY A 420 39.28 -18.44 14.00
CA GLY A 420 39.71 -19.84 13.96
C GLY A 420 38.58 -20.77 14.42
N THR A 421 38.83 -21.53 15.50
CA THR A 421 37.87 -22.47 16.11
C THR A 421 37.04 -21.86 17.25
N GLU A 422 37.37 -20.65 17.71
CA GLU A 422 36.73 -20.00 18.85
C GLU A 422 35.51 -19.18 18.40
N LEU A 423 34.34 -19.42 19.01
CA LEU A 423 33.13 -18.63 18.78
C LEU A 423 33.24 -17.27 19.46
N LEU A 424 33.02 -16.18 18.72
CA LEU A 424 33.08 -14.83 19.26
C LEU A 424 31.75 -14.43 19.89
N THR A 425 31.77 -14.03 21.15
CA THR A 425 30.63 -13.52 21.91
C THR A 425 30.85 -12.07 22.33
N ASN A 426 29.76 -11.38 22.69
CA ASN A 426 29.83 -9.98 23.15
C ASN A 426 30.71 -9.84 24.41
N SER A 427 31.61 -8.86 24.39
CA SER A 427 32.52 -8.49 25.48
C SER A 427 32.77 -6.98 25.47
N SER A 428 33.61 -6.48 26.38
CA SER A 428 34.01 -5.06 26.39
C SER A 428 34.77 -4.61 25.14
N ARG A 429 35.35 -5.54 24.37
CA ARG A 429 36.10 -5.27 23.14
C ARG A 429 35.43 -5.77 21.87
N VAL A 430 34.59 -6.79 21.94
CA VAL A 430 33.98 -7.44 20.76
C VAL A 430 32.47 -7.32 20.82
N THR A 431 31.84 -6.84 19.76
CA THR A 431 30.38 -6.79 19.63
C THR A 431 29.94 -7.47 18.35
N VAL A 432 29.09 -8.50 18.47
CA VAL A 432 28.40 -9.17 17.37
C VAL A 432 26.94 -8.74 17.39
N THR A 433 26.49 -8.13 16.31
CA THR A 433 25.11 -7.68 16.15
C THR A 433 24.24 -8.79 15.55
N SER A 434 22.93 -8.71 15.80
CA SER A 434 21.95 -9.66 15.25
C SER A 434 21.78 -9.58 13.73
N ASP A 435 22.25 -8.51 13.09
CA ASP A 435 22.33 -8.38 11.63
C ASP A 435 23.67 -8.86 11.04
N GLY A 436 24.53 -9.50 11.85
CA GLY A 436 25.74 -10.18 11.41
C GLY A 436 26.99 -9.31 11.31
N ILE A 437 26.99 -8.12 11.93
CA ILE A 437 28.15 -7.22 11.96
C ILE A 437 29.01 -7.54 13.18
N LEU A 438 30.31 -7.71 12.96
CA LEU A 438 31.32 -7.89 14.00
C LEU A 438 32.12 -6.60 14.17
N TRP A 439 32.12 -6.05 15.39
CA TRP A 439 32.95 -4.94 15.83
C TRP A 439 34.05 -5.45 16.76
N ILE A 440 35.29 -4.99 16.54
CA ILE A 440 36.42 -5.24 17.44
C ILE A 440 37.05 -3.88 17.75
N HIS A 441 37.09 -3.52 19.03
CA HIS A 441 37.63 -2.26 19.55
C HIS A 441 39.03 -2.43 20.14
N ASN A 442 39.81 -1.35 20.17
CA ASN A 442 41.17 -1.27 20.71
C ASN A 442 42.12 -2.30 20.07
N ILE A 443 42.18 -2.32 18.73
CA ILE A 443 42.91 -3.32 17.93
C ILE A 443 44.38 -3.44 18.34
N SER A 444 44.86 -4.67 18.49
CA SER A 444 46.23 -5.03 18.82
C SER A 444 46.81 -5.97 17.76
N ARG A 445 48.14 -6.16 17.73
CA ARG A 445 48.77 -7.12 16.79
C ARG A 445 48.32 -8.58 17.04
N ALA A 446 47.78 -8.89 18.22
CA ALA A 446 47.23 -10.20 18.52
C ALA A 446 45.84 -10.45 17.88
N ASP A 447 45.19 -9.41 17.35
CA ASP A 447 43.89 -9.53 16.69
C ASP A 447 44.00 -9.88 15.20
N GLU A 448 45.22 -9.91 14.65
CA GLU A 448 45.50 -10.32 13.27
C GLU A 448 45.17 -11.81 13.07
N GLY A 449 44.44 -12.13 11.99
CA GLY A 449 44.06 -13.51 11.69
C GLY A 449 42.76 -13.66 10.91
N LYS A 450 42.27 -14.91 10.81
CA LYS A 450 41.07 -15.29 10.05
C LYS A 450 39.81 -15.23 10.90
N TYR A 451 38.80 -14.52 10.38
CA TYR A 451 37.48 -14.39 10.97
C TYR A 451 36.44 -14.98 10.03
N THR A 452 35.61 -15.89 10.53
CA THR A 452 34.61 -16.61 9.73
C THR A 452 33.22 -16.31 10.22
N CYS A 453 32.36 -15.86 9.31
CA CYS A 453 30.94 -15.75 9.54
C CYS A 453 30.25 -17.04 9.10
N PHE A 454 29.31 -17.51 9.90
CA PHE A 454 28.46 -18.65 9.60
C PHE A 454 27.00 -18.20 9.55
N ALA A 455 26.25 -18.82 8.64
CA ALA A 455 24.85 -18.56 8.42
C ALA A 455 24.09 -19.89 8.44
N GLU A 456 23.02 -19.97 9.24
CA GLU A 456 22.20 -21.16 9.37
C GLU A 456 20.71 -20.81 9.42
N ASN A 457 19.91 -21.46 8.58
CA ASN A 457 18.46 -21.55 8.72
C ASN A 457 18.01 -23.02 8.65
N TYR A 458 16.71 -23.28 8.72
CA TYR A 458 16.19 -24.66 8.64
C TYR A 458 16.33 -25.31 7.26
N LEU A 459 16.73 -24.55 6.23
CA LEU A 459 16.97 -25.02 4.86
C LEU A 459 18.45 -25.30 4.56
N GLY A 460 19.39 -24.88 5.42
CA GLY A 460 20.81 -25.11 5.17
C GLY A 460 21.79 -24.24 5.96
N LYS A 461 23.08 -24.48 5.72
CA LYS A 461 24.21 -23.80 6.37
C LYS A 461 25.26 -23.33 5.34
N ALA A 462 25.86 -22.17 5.58
CA ALA A 462 26.96 -21.62 4.78
C ALA A 462 27.96 -20.85 5.64
N ASN A 463 29.17 -20.62 5.11
CA ASN A 463 30.19 -19.83 5.79
C ASN A 463 31.02 -18.95 4.83
N SER A 464 31.70 -17.96 5.41
CA SER A 464 32.47 -16.96 4.67
C SER A 464 33.59 -16.40 5.55
N THR A 465 34.83 -16.42 5.05
CA THR A 465 36.03 -16.08 5.84
C THR A 465 36.77 -14.88 5.26
N GLY A 466 37.17 -13.96 6.14
CA GLY A 466 38.06 -12.82 5.84
C GLY A 466 39.30 -12.81 6.74
N HIS A 467 40.35 -12.10 6.31
CA HIS A 467 41.59 -11.94 7.06
C HIS A 467 41.74 -10.49 7.57
N VAL A 468 41.74 -10.31 8.89
CA VAL A 468 42.05 -9.02 9.52
C VAL A 468 43.55 -8.84 9.54
N SER A 469 44.05 -7.73 8.99
CA SER A 469 45.46 -7.38 9.00
C SER A 469 45.69 -6.06 9.72
N VAL A 470 46.55 -6.08 10.74
CA VAL A 470 46.74 -4.95 11.65
C VAL A 470 47.86 -4.04 11.14
N ARG A 471 47.57 -2.74 11.07
CA ARG A 471 48.43 -1.69 10.51
C ARG A 471 48.79 -0.67 11.57
N ASP A 472 49.91 0.03 11.36
CA ASP A 472 50.34 1.07 12.29
C ASP A 472 49.41 2.30 12.19
N ALA A 473 49.11 2.92 13.33
CA ALA A 473 48.12 4.00 13.42
C ALA A 473 48.66 5.35 12.94
N THR A 474 47.79 6.14 12.34
CA THR A 474 48.09 7.51 11.91
C THR A 474 48.29 8.41 13.12
N LYS A 475 49.36 9.21 13.12
CA LYS A 475 49.69 10.15 14.19
C LYS A 475 50.14 11.49 13.63
N ILE A 476 49.62 12.58 14.17
CA ILE A 476 50.16 13.93 13.90
C ILE A 476 51.53 14.02 14.56
N THR A 477 52.57 14.17 13.74
CA THR A 477 53.97 14.31 14.19
C THR A 477 54.34 15.77 14.42
N LEU A 478 53.72 16.69 13.68
CA LEU A 478 53.85 18.14 13.87
C LEU A 478 52.47 18.77 13.85
N ALA A 479 52.03 19.33 14.97
CA ALA A 479 50.73 19.98 15.11
C ALA A 479 50.82 21.49 14.81
N PRO A 480 49.73 22.11 14.33
CA PRO A 480 49.71 23.54 14.11
C PRO A 480 49.82 24.30 15.42
N SER A 481 50.45 25.48 15.37
CA SER A 481 50.63 26.37 16.51
C SER A 481 49.73 27.60 16.40
N ASN A 482 49.33 28.16 17.55
CA ASN A 482 48.56 29.39 17.59
C ASN A 482 49.36 30.54 16.93
N ALA A 483 48.68 31.38 16.15
CA ALA A 483 49.30 32.49 15.44
C ALA A 483 48.49 33.79 15.63
N ASP A 484 49.18 34.92 15.72
CA ASP A 484 48.61 36.27 15.84
C ASP A 484 49.27 37.17 14.79
N ILE A 485 48.50 37.59 13.78
CA ILE A 485 49.00 38.31 12.61
C ILE A 485 48.18 39.57 12.33
N ASN A 486 48.76 40.50 11.59
CA ASN A 486 48.03 41.68 11.13
C ASN A 486 47.24 41.40 9.86
N GLN A 487 46.12 42.10 9.67
CA GLN A 487 45.32 42.01 8.45
C GLN A 487 46.17 42.31 7.22
N GLY A 488 46.12 41.41 6.23
CA GLY A 488 46.90 41.46 4.98
C GLY A 488 48.19 40.64 5.00
N GLU A 489 48.62 40.09 6.15
CA GLU A 489 49.76 39.19 6.24
C GLU A 489 49.41 37.77 5.78
N ASN A 490 50.41 37.03 5.32
CA ASN A 490 50.30 35.60 5.01
C ASN A 490 50.74 34.78 6.22
N VAL A 491 50.09 33.64 6.47
CA VAL A 491 50.45 32.72 7.56
C VAL A 491 50.41 31.28 7.09
N THR A 492 51.39 30.48 7.52
CA THR A 492 51.42 29.04 7.26
C THR A 492 51.17 28.28 8.55
N LEU A 493 50.12 27.46 8.57
CA LEU A 493 49.82 26.53 9.65
C LEU A 493 50.40 25.16 9.31
N GLN A 494 51.38 24.71 10.10
CA GLN A 494 52.07 23.44 9.85
C GLN A 494 51.27 22.24 10.37
N CYS A 495 51.22 21.16 9.59
CA CYS A 495 50.61 19.90 9.99
C CYS A 495 51.26 18.71 9.29
N HIS A 496 52.04 17.93 10.02
CA HIS A 496 52.72 16.72 9.48
C HIS A 496 52.21 15.48 10.23
N ALA A 497 52.21 14.33 9.55
CA ALA A 497 51.74 13.08 10.12
C ALA A 497 52.59 11.86 9.72
N SER A 498 52.60 10.83 10.57
CA SER A 498 53.13 9.49 10.28
C SER A 498 51.98 8.50 10.10
N HIS A 499 52.16 7.51 9.22
CA HIS A 499 51.17 6.49 8.88
C HIS A 499 51.86 5.19 8.44
N ASP A 500 51.10 4.13 8.23
CA ASP A 500 51.60 2.88 7.64
C ASP A 500 51.94 3.08 6.15
N PRO A 501 53.16 2.77 5.67
CA PRO A 501 53.58 3.01 4.29
C PRO A 501 52.78 2.29 3.20
N THR A 502 51.93 1.33 3.58
CA THR A 502 51.08 0.58 2.64
C THR A 502 49.70 1.23 2.42
N MET A 503 49.45 2.39 3.03
CA MET A 503 48.16 3.09 3.00
C MET A 503 48.32 4.52 2.50
N ASP A 504 47.35 5.00 1.73
CA ASP A 504 47.35 6.38 1.26
C ASP A 504 46.96 7.34 2.39
N LEU A 505 47.76 8.40 2.59
CA LEU A 505 47.52 9.46 3.57
C LEU A 505 46.96 10.72 2.91
N THR A 506 45.89 11.27 3.48
CA THR A 506 45.23 12.49 3.01
C THR A 506 45.13 13.53 4.13
N PHE A 507 45.26 14.81 3.80
CA PHE A 507 45.14 15.92 4.76
C PHE A 507 43.95 16.80 4.41
N THR A 508 43.20 17.20 5.42
CA THR A 508 42.07 18.13 5.32
C THR A 508 42.15 19.19 6.41
N TRP A 509 41.62 20.38 6.12
CA TRP A 509 41.58 21.50 7.05
C TRP A 509 40.16 22.00 7.25
N ALA A 510 39.83 22.40 8.48
CA ALA A 510 38.56 23.01 8.83
C ALA A 510 38.75 24.30 9.64
N LEU A 511 37.95 25.33 9.35
CA LEU A 511 37.87 26.57 10.12
C LEU A 511 36.56 26.57 10.92
N ASN A 512 36.66 26.64 12.25
CA ASN A 512 35.51 26.60 13.16
C ASN A 512 34.55 25.42 12.89
N GLY A 513 35.10 24.27 12.47
CA GLY A 513 34.36 23.06 12.14
C GLY A 513 33.85 22.97 10.69
N VAL A 514 34.04 24.00 9.87
CA VAL A 514 33.66 24.00 8.44
C VAL A 514 34.88 23.64 7.59
N LEU A 515 34.76 22.61 6.74
CA LEU A 515 35.83 22.19 5.83
C LEU A 515 36.21 23.31 4.85
N LEU A 516 37.51 23.53 4.70
CA LEU A 516 38.07 24.50 3.77
C LEU A 516 38.30 23.85 2.41
N ASP A 517 37.94 24.57 1.35
CA ASP A 517 38.35 24.23 0.00
C ASP A 517 39.74 24.81 -0.25
N VAL A 518 40.74 23.93 -0.32
CA VAL A 518 42.16 24.29 -0.50
C VAL A 518 42.58 24.10 -1.97
N GLU A 519 41.69 23.57 -2.83
CA GLU A 519 41.92 23.37 -4.26
C GLU A 519 41.38 24.53 -5.10
N ASP A 520 40.60 25.45 -4.51
CA ASP A 520 40.15 26.67 -5.18
C ASP A 520 41.32 27.63 -5.44
N SER A 521 41.79 27.64 -6.68
CA SER A 521 42.86 28.54 -7.16
C SER A 521 42.54 30.05 -7.01
N GLY A 522 41.28 30.43 -6.79
CA GLY A 522 40.86 31.81 -6.52
C GLY A 522 40.63 32.15 -5.04
N GLY A 523 40.73 31.15 -4.15
CA GLY A 523 40.49 31.29 -2.72
C GLY A 523 41.74 31.72 -1.93
N PRO A 524 41.58 32.14 -0.66
CA PRO A 524 42.70 32.60 0.17
C PRO A 524 43.48 31.46 0.87
N TYR A 525 43.09 30.20 0.64
CA TYR A 525 43.65 29.01 1.27
C TYR A 525 44.38 28.17 0.24
N HIS A 526 45.65 27.86 0.47
CA HIS A 526 46.46 27.07 -0.45
C HIS A 526 47.24 25.99 0.30
N ARG A 527 47.38 24.82 -0.31
CA ARG A 527 48.21 23.75 0.24
C ARG A 527 49.66 24.04 -0.12
N VAL A 528 50.56 23.92 0.87
CA VAL A 528 51.99 24.02 0.60
C VAL A 528 52.44 22.72 -0.07
N GLU A 529 53.06 22.83 -1.25
CA GLU A 529 53.64 21.66 -1.92
C GLU A 529 54.78 21.08 -1.09
N GLY A 530 54.71 19.79 -0.80
CA GLY A 530 55.63 19.08 0.08
C GLY A 530 55.58 17.57 -0.13
N LYS A 531 56.33 16.83 0.69
CA LYS A 531 56.29 15.36 0.70
C LYS A 531 54.91 14.86 1.15
N GLU A 532 54.57 13.61 0.85
CA GLU A 532 53.26 12.99 1.15
C GLU A 532 52.85 13.06 2.64
N ASN A 533 53.80 13.18 3.55
CA ASN A 533 53.57 13.31 4.99
C ASN A 533 53.37 14.76 5.49
N ILE A 534 53.28 15.74 4.58
CA ILE A 534 53.16 17.16 4.86
C ILE A 534 51.81 17.69 4.36
N GLY A 535 51.04 18.30 5.27
CA GLY A 535 49.72 18.85 5.04
C GLY A 535 49.61 20.33 5.43
N ASP A 536 50.68 21.11 5.25
CA ASP A 536 50.74 22.51 5.67
C ASP A 536 49.75 23.40 4.87
N LEU A 537 49.07 24.30 5.57
CA LEU A 537 48.09 25.25 5.01
C LEU A 537 48.68 26.65 4.99
N LEU A 538 48.77 27.25 3.80
CA LEU A 538 49.09 28.65 3.58
C LEU A 538 47.80 29.47 3.46
N ILE A 539 47.69 30.54 4.23
CA ILE A 539 46.61 31.52 4.16
C ILE A 539 47.22 32.81 3.61
N VAL A 540 46.70 33.30 2.48
CA VAL A 540 47.22 34.48 1.79
C VAL A 540 46.31 35.68 2.03
N ASN A 541 46.92 36.85 2.25
CA ASN A 541 46.24 38.14 2.43
C ASN A 541 45.13 38.08 3.49
N THR A 542 45.51 37.70 4.72
CA THR A 542 44.55 37.31 5.76
C THR A 542 43.61 38.45 6.16
N GLN A 543 42.30 38.20 6.14
CA GLN A 543 41.22 39.09 6.53
C GLN A 543 40.70 38.77 7.94
N LEU A 544 40.00 39.73 8.56
CA LEU A 544 39.38 39.55 9.88
C LEU A 544 38.39 38.38 9.92
N SER A 545 37.74 38.07 8.80
CA SER A 545 36.80 36.94 8.67
C SER A 545 37.46 35.57 8.77
N GLN A 546 38.79 35.49 8.66
CA GLN A 546 39.55 34.23 8.69
C GLN A 546 40.11 33.93 10.09
N ALA A 547 39.83 34.77 11.10
CA ALA A 547 40.15 34.48 12.49
C ALA A 547 39.28 33.33 13.02
N GLY A 548 39.88 32.40 13.76
CA GLY A 548 39.17 31.24 14.27
C GLY A 548 40.06 30.08 14.66
N VAL A 549 39.44 28.93 14.91
CA VAL A 549 40.13 27.68 15.24
C VAL A 549 40.28 26.84 13.97
N TYR A 550 41.50 26.64 13.54
CA TYR A 550 41.87 25.78 12.43
C TYR A 550 42.16 24.38 12.94
N THR A 551 41.57 23.37 12.32
CA THR A 551 41.78 21.97 12.64
C THR A 551 42.32 21.24 11.42
N CYS A 552 43.51 20.66 11.55
CA CYS A 552 44.08 19.76 10.57
C CYS A 552 43.67 18.32 10.89
N MET A 553 43.29 17.55 9.88
CA MET A 553 42.95 16.14 9.99
C MET A 553 43.71 15.34 8.93
N ALA A 554 44.56 14.42 9.40
CA ALA A 554 45.30 13.46 8.59
C ALA A 554 44.56 12.11 8.61
N GLN A 555 44.21 11.56 7.45
CA GLN A 555 43.30 10.43 7.32
C GLN A 555 43.82 9.38 6.32
N THR A 556 43.69 8.11 6.69
CA THR A 556 43.89 6.93 5.83
C THR A 556 42.54 6.22 5.60
N VAL A 557 42.57 5.11 4.85
CA VAL A 557 41.38 4.26 4.65
C VAL A 557 40.92 3.53 5.93
N VAL A 558 41.73 3.50 6.99
CA VAL A 558 41.44 2.78 8.24
C VAL A 558 41.25 3.68 9.47
N ASP A 559 41.88 4.86 9.52
CA ASP A 559 41.86 5.74 10.68
C ASP A 559 42.11 7.22 10.33
N SER A 560 42.02 8.08 11.35
CA SER A 560 42.31 9.51 11.23
C SER A 560 42.86 10.09 12.53
N ALA A 561 43.78 11.05 12.43
CA ALA A 561 44.28 11.85 13.54
C ALA A 561 44.11 13.35 13.25
N SER A 562 43.84 14.16 14.28
CA SER A 562 43.61 15.60 14.11
C SER A 562 44.26 16.44 15.19
N ALA A 563 44.61 17.69 14.86
CA ALA A 563 45.14 18.68 15.79
C ALA A 563 44.66 20.09 15.41
N SER A 564 44.52 20.98 16.39
CA SER A 564 43.92 22.31 16.20
C SER A 564 44.78 23.45 16.74
N ALA A 565 44.67 24.61 16.11
CA ALA A 565 45.32 25.86 16.52
C ALA A 565 44.40 27.07 16.30
N LYS A 566 44.60 28.13 17.09
CA LYS A 566 43.84 29.39 16.99
C LYS A 566 44.63 30.44 16.22
N LEU A 567 44.00 31.02 15.21
CA LEU A 567 44.49 32.17 14.46
C LEU A 567 43.76 33.45 14.89
N VAL A 568 44.53 34.47 15.27
CA VAL A 568 44.05 35.81 15.60
C VAL A 568 44.52 36.78 14.51
N VAL A 569 43.61 37.65 14.04
CA VAL A 569 43.89 38.64 12.99
C VAL A 569 43.59 40.03 13.54
N ARG A 570 44.59 40.91 13.57
CA ARG A 570 44.46 42.29 14.08
C ARG A 570 44.24 43.29 12.93
N GLY A 571 43.21 44.13 13.06
CA GLY A 571 42.95 45.21 12.09
C GLY A 571 43.90 46.40 12.27
N LYS A 572 44.17 47.16 11.19
CA LYS A 572 44.94 48.41 11.25
C LYS A 572 44.24 49.43 12.16
N MET A 573 44.93 49.91 13.21
CA MET A 573 44.48 51.06 14.00
C MET A 573 44.39 52.32 13.11
N THR A 574 43.19 52.83 12.87
CA THR A 574 42.97 54.17 12.31
C THR A 574 42.82 55.19 13.44
N LYS A 575 43.31 56.43 13.23
CA LYS A 575 43.31 57.56 14.19
C LYS A 575 41.93 57.88 14.83
N SER A 576 40.83 57.31 14.34
CA SER A 576 39.49 57.44 14.92
C SER A 576 39.23 56.52 16.13
N SER A 577 40.05 55.48 16.35
CA SER A 577 39.89 54.52 17.46
C SER A 577 40.62 54.95 18.75
N LEU A 578 41.45 55.99 18.68
CA LEU A 578 42.12 56.61 19.84
C LEU A 578 41.22 57.58 20.63
N LEU A 579 40.09 58.02 20.06
CA LEU A 579 39.18 58.97 20.73
C LEU A 579 38.09 58.30 21.60
N SER A 580 37.87 57.00 21.48
CA SER A 580 36.86 56.28 22.29
C SER A 580 37.44 55.56 23.52
N LEU A 581 38.76 55.60 23.73
CA LEU A 581 39.45 54.95 24.84
C LEU A 581 39.82 55.89 26.01
N GLN A 582 39.35 57.15 26.01
CA GLN A 582 39.62 58.12 27.10
C GLN A 582 38.41 58.52 27.94
N LYS A 583 37.25 57.87 27.80
CA LYS A 583 36.10 58.12 28.67
C LYS A 583 35.45 56.82 29.12
N ASN A 584 36.08 56.18 30.10
CA ASN A 584 35.49 55.37 31.17
C ASN A 584 36.61 54.60 31.87
N ARG A 585 37.45 55.34 32.60
CA ARG A 585 38.35 54.79 33.61
C ARG A 585 38.00 55.44 34.95
N GLU A 586 36.83 55.11 35.47
CA GLU A 586 36.56 55.15 36.90
C GLU A 586 35.80 53.87 37.26
N GLU A 587 36.08 53.38 38.47
CA GLU A 587 35.67 52.10 39.05
C GLU A 587 36.42 50.85 38.55
N ASN A 588 37.61 50.64 39.10
CA ASN A 588 37.85 49.43 39.89
C ASN A 588 39.24 49.47 40.53
N LYS A 589 39.28 49.54 41.87
CA LYS A 589 40.36 48.93 42.65
C LYS A 589 39.86 48.48 44.02
N ASN A 590 40.33 47.28 44.38
CA ASN A 590 40.17 46.51 45.62
C ASN A 590 38.91 45.61 45.58
N LEU A 591 39.00 44.27 45.67
CA LEU A 591 39.86 43.48 46.55
C LEU A 591 40.10 42.07 45.97
N SER A 592 41.34 41.59 46.09
CA SER A 592 41.83 40.22 45.94
C SER A 592 41.20 39.26 46.97
N THR A 593 40.94 37.98 46.68
CA THR A 593 41.82 36.81 46.94
C THR A 593 41.06 35.56 46.44
N SER A 594 41.57 34.78 45.47
CA SER A 594 42.61 33.73 45.52
C SER A 594 42.05 32.31 45.66
N ARG A 595 42.33 31.52 44.61
CA ARG A 595 42.66 30.08 44.57
C ARG A 595 41.56 29.04 44.74
N GLY A 596 41.56 28.12 43.77
CA GLY A 596 40.88 26.84 43.81
C GLY A 596 41.29 26.03 42.58
N ASP A 597 42.53 25.53 42.61
CA ASP A 597 43.03 24.51 41.68
C ASP A 597 42.10 23.29 41.67
N ALA A 598 41.87 22.73 40.48
CA ALA A 598 41.19 21.47 40.31
C ALA A 598 42.02 20.34 40.91
N ASN A 599 41.39 19.50 41.75
CA ASN A 599 41.97 18.23 42.17
C ASN A 599 40.98 17.08 42.03
N ILE A 600 41.54 15.97 41.58
CA ILE A 600 41.00 14.62 41.44
C ILE A 600 40.46 14.13 42.80
N LEU A 601 39.16 13.81 42.87
CA LEU A 601 38.49 12.78 43.69
C LEU A 601 36.96 12.96 43.51
N GLY A 602 36.20 11.86 43.37
CA GLY A 602 34.82 11.81 42.85
C GLY A 602 33.74 12.61 43.60
N SER A 603 32.51 12.60 43.05
CA SER A 603 31.34 13.32 43.57
C SER A 603 30.79 12.72 44.87
N GLY A 604 30.66 13.55 45.92
CA GLY A 604 29.97 13.21 47.18
C GLY A 604 28.44 13.18 47.04
N GLU A 605 27.75 12.56 48.01
CA GLU A 605 26.30 12.39 48.00
C GLU A 605 25.53 13.72 48.02
N PRO A 606 24.43 13.85 47.25
CA PRO A 606 23.58 15.04 47.27
C PRO A 606 22.90 15.22 48.64
N SER A 607 22.70 16.48 49.04
CA SER A 607 21.91 16.82 50.22
C SER A 607 20.44 16.42 50.07
N VAL A 608 19.75 16.21 51.19
CA VAL A 608 18.29 15.97 51.23
C VAL A 608 17.53 17.09 50.48
N PRO A 609 16.48 16.79 49.69
CA PRO A 609 15.73 17.80 48.94
C PRO A 609 15.13 18.86 49.87
N SER A 610 15.15 20.12 49.44
CA SER A 610 14.45 21.20 50.14
C SER A 610 12.92 21.02 50.02
N GLN A 611 12.18 21.66 50.94
CA GLN A 611 10.72 21.67 50.86
C GLN A 611 10.23 22.25 49.52
N THR A 612 9.10 21.74 49.03
CA THR A 612 8.51 22.17 47.74
C THR A 612 8.05 23.63 47.82
N ILE A 613 8.87 24.54 47.29
CA ILE A 613 8.54 25.96 47.17
C ILE A 613 7.72 26.16 45.90
N ARG A 614 6.49 26.68 46.02
CA ARG A 614 5.64 27.02 44.88
C ARG A 614 5.99 28.41 44.38
N THR A 615 6.46 28.50 43.14
CA THR A 615 6.78 29.78 42.48
C THR A 615 5.52 30.59 42.18
N GLN A 616 5.64 31.92 42.11
CA GLN A 616 4.52 32.79 41.72
C GLN A 616 4.13 32.55 40.26
N GLN A 617 2.84 32.65 39.94
CA GLN A 617 2.37 32.52 38.56
C GLN A 617 2.98 33.63 37.69
N ALA A 618 3.47 33.27 36.51
CA ALA A 618 4.09 34.15 35.53
C ALA A 618 3.54 33.87 34.13
N ALA A 619 3.74 34.78 33.18
CA ALA A 619 3.42 34.49 31.78
C ALA A 619 4.25 33.29 31.27
N PRO A 620 3.75 32.52 30.28
CA PRO A 620 4.53 31.43 29.69
C PRO A 620 5.83 31.96 29.09
N THR A 621 6.97 31.36 29.44
CA THR A 621 8.30 31.85 29.03
C THR A 621 8.80 31.22 27.73
N VAL A 622 8.16 30.15 27.27
CA VAL A 622 8.51 29.41 26.06
C VAL A 622 7.32 29.33 25.12
N ALA A 623 7.59 29.34 23.82
CA ALA A 623 6.57 29.17 22.79
C ALA A 623 6.20 27.68 22.61
N PRO A 624 4.97 27.36 22.19
CA PRO A 624 4.58 26.00 21.82
C PRO A 624 5.44 25.44 20.67
N SER A 625 5.76 24.15 20.73
CA SER A 625 6.59 23.45 19.75
C SER A 625 5.77 22.54 18.82
N GLY A 626 6.40 22.07 17.74
CA GLY A 626 5.74 21.20 16.76
C GLY A 626 4.66 21.90 15.92
N LEU A 627 4.80 23.22 15.70
CA LEU A 627 3.90 23.98 14.84
C LEU A 627 4.01 23.47 13.39
N ALA A 628 2.95 22.85 12.91
CA ALA A 628 2.84 22.27 11.58
C ALA A 628 1.40 22.44 11.06
N GLY A 629 1.15 22.15 9.79
CA GLY A 629 -0.20 22.28 9.24
C GLY A 629 -0.25 21.99 7.75
N GLY A 630 -1.46 21.77 7.26
CA GLY A 630 -1.78 21.47 5.87
C GLY A 630 -2.68 20.24 5.71
N GLY A 631 -3.43 20.23 4.61
CA GLY A 631 -4.53 19.29 4.36
C GLY A 631 -5.88 19.75 4.94
N GLY A 632 -6.95 19.01 4.60
CA GLY A 632 -8.36 19.38 4.84
C GLY A 632 -9.19 19.25 3.54
N ASP A 633 -10.47 19.58 3.59
CA ASP A 633 -11.29 19.76 2.37
C ASP A 633 -10.88 21.03 1.60
N ARG A 634 -11.39 21.24 0.35
CA ARG A 634 -10.98 22.31 -0.60
C ARG A 634 -10.97 23.74 -0.03
N ASN A 635 -11.61 23.98 1.11
CA ASN A 635 -11.81 25.29 1.74
C ASN A 635 -11.26 25.36 3.18
N GLU A 636 -10.38 24.44 3.58
CA GLU A 636 -9.85 24.37 4.94
C GLU A 636 -8.33 24.58 5.00
N LEU A 637 -7.89 25.26 6.04
CA LEU A 637 -6.49 25.33 6.48
C LEU A 637 -6.41 24.78 7.90
N ILE A 638 -5.76 23.63 8.06
CA ILE A 638 -5.56 22.98 9.36
C ILE A 638 -4.17 23.35 9.89
N VAL A 639 -4.11 23.89 11.12
CA VAL A 639 -2.89 24.19 11.85
C VAL A 639 -2.83 23.37 13.13
N THR A 640 -1.70 22.74 13.40
CA THR A 640 -1.47 21.80 14.53
C THR A 640 -0.22 22.18 15.32
N TRP A 641 -0.21 21.87 16.62
CA TRP A 641 0.93 22.08 17.50
C TRP A 641 0.93 21.07 18.65
N THR A 642 2.06 20.97 19.35
CA THR A 642 2.17 20.10 20.53
C THR A 642 1.61 20.82 21.76
N PRO A 643 0.64 20.24 22.50
CA PRO A 643 0.15 20.82 23.73
C PRO A 643 1.26 21.03 24.77
N MET A 644 1.31 22.20 25.40
CA MET A 644 2.33 22.51 26.39
C MET A 644 2.09 21.79 27.71
N ALA A 645 3.11 21.08 28.22
CA ALA A 645 3.07 20.40 29.50
C ALA A 645 2.88 21.38 30.68
N ARG A 646 2.33 20.88 31.79
CA ARG A 646 1.87 21.73 32.91
C ARG A 646 2.98 22.56 33.53
N GLU A 647 4.21 22.05 33.55
CA GLU A 647 5.39 22.78 34.06
C GLU A 647 5.77 24.04 33.25
N TYR A 648 5.31 24.18 32.01
CA TYR A 648 5.62 25.33 31.15
C TYR A 648 4.47 26.34 31.02
N GLN A 649 3.31 26.04 31.61
CA GLN A 649 2.11 26.88 31.52
C GLN A 649 2.17 28.10 32.45
N ASN A 650 2.98 28.01 33.52
CA ASN A 650 3.32 29.06 34.48
C ASN A 650 2.16 29.80 35.17
N GLY A 651 0.89 29.44 34.93
CA GLY A 651 -0.28 30.10 35.51
C GLY A 651 -1.62 29.54 35.00
N ASP A 652 -2.72 29.96 35.62
CA ASP A 652 -4.07 29.43 35.34
C ASP A 652 -4.76 30.12 34.14
N SER A 653 -5.80 29.47 33.59
CA SER A 653 -6.50 29.84 32.33
C SER A 653 -5.57 29.93 31.13
N PHE A 654 -4.86 28.83 30.90
CA PHE A 654 -3.93 28.66 29.81
C PHE A 654 -4.66 28.41 28.47
N GLY A 655 -4.16 29.03 27.41
CA GLY A 655 -4.62 28.81 26.03
C GLY A 655 -3.59 29.28 25.01
N TYR A 656 -3.94 29.26 23.74
CA TYR A 656 -3.05 29.63 22.64
C TYR A 656 -3.59 30.79 21.81
N ILE A 657 -2.68 31.59 21.26
CA ILE A 657 -2.96 32.62 20.26
C ILE A 657 -2.21 32.22 18.99
N LEU A 658 -2.98 31.84 17.97
CA LEU A 658 -2.47 31.50 16.65
C LEU A 658 -2.58 32.73 15.73
N ALA A 659 -1.51 33.08 15.04
CA ALA A 659 -1.51 34.10 14.01
C ALA A 659 -1.10 33.49 12.67
N PHE A 660 -1.87 33.73 11.61
CA PHE A 660 -1.61 33.22 10.27
C PHE A 660 -1.94 34.22 9.17
N ARG A 661 -1.22 34.15 8.05
CA ARG A 661 -1.46 34.96 6.85
C ARG A 661 -0.98 34.23 5.61
N ARG A 662 -1.53 34.56 4.43
CA ARG A 662 -0.91 34.11 3.17
C ARG A 662 0.45 34.76 3.01
N LYS A 663 1.40 34.07 2.37
CA LYS A 663 2.79 34.53 2.20
C LYS A 663 2.91 35.86 1.44
N ASP A 664 1.91 36.19 0.62
CA ASP A 664 1.77 37.43 -0.14
C ASP A 664 0.95 38.52 0.58
N ALA A 665 0.34 38.22 1.73
CA ALA A 665 -0.50 39.15 2.47
C ALA A 665 0.30 39.92 3.55
N THR A 666 -0.04 41.19 3.76
CA THR A 666 0.65 42.04 4.74
C THR A 666 0.05 41.91 6.16
N LEU A 667 -1.25 41.64 6.27
CA LEU A 667 -2.01 41.58 7.52
C LEU A 667 -2.06 40.15 8.11
N TRP A 668 -1.90 40.03 9.43
CA TRP A 668 -2.03 38.77 10.16
C TRP A 668 -3.47 38.55 10.64
N THR A 669 -4.04 37.38 10.35
CA THR A 669 -5.28 36.90 10.97
C THR A 669 -4.94 36.23 12.29
N VAL A 670 -5.66 36.55 13.37
CA VAL A 670 -5.35 36.05 14.72
C VAL A 670 -6.56 35.29 15.27
N ALA A 671 -6.34 34.05 15.72
CA ALA A 671 -7.32 33.20 16.36
C ALA A 671 -6.89 32.88 17.81
N ARG A 672 -7.82 33.04 18.75
CA ARG A 672 -7.63 32.60 20.15
C ARG A 672 -8.22 31.20 20.32
N VAL A 673 -7.40 30.28 20.79
CA VAL A 673 -7.76 28.89 21.02
C VAL A 673 -7.81 28.64 22.53
N PRO A 674 -9.01 28.67 23.15
CA PRO A 674 -9.16 28.28 24.54
C PRO A 674 -8.90 26.77 24.67
N HIS A 675 -8.57 26.31 25.88
CA HIS A 675 -8.27 24.92 26.26
C HIS A 675 -6.80 24.48 26.10
N VAL A 676 -6.28 23.94 27.20
CA VAL A 676 -4.86 23.55 27.36
C VAL A 676 -4.46 22.35 26.49
N GLU A 677 -5.38 21.42 26.25
CA GLU A 677 -5.19 20.20 25.46
C GLU A 677 -5.33 20.41 23.95
N SER A 678 -5.76 21.60 23.52
CA SER A 678 -5.93 21.92 22.12
C SER A 678 -4.61 21.77 21.37
N SER A 679 -4.59 20.91 20.37
CA SER A 679 -3.45 20.61 19.50
C SER A 679 -3.72 20.91 18.03
N ARG A 680 -4.93 21.39 17.70
CA ARG A 680 -5.37 21.67 16.32
C ARG A 680 -6.33 22.84 16.24
N TYR A 681 -6.27 23.59 15.14
CA TYR A 681 -7.20 24.64 14.74
C TYR A 681 -7.51 24.51 13.25
N VAL A 682 -8.79 24.67 12.86
CA VAL A 682 -9.25 24.59 11.47
C VAL A 682 -9.81 25.95 11.07
N TYR A 683 -9.22 26.57 10.05
CA TYR A 683 -9.72 27.79 9.44
C TYR A 683 -10.44 27.47 8.14
N TYR A 684 -11.72 27.83 8.06
CA TYR A 684 -12.54 27.63 6.86
C TYR A 684 -12.73 28.94 6.11
N ASN A 685 -12.49 28.94 4.80
CA ASN A 685 -12.80 30.08 3.93
C ASN A 685 -12.98 29.60 2.47
N GLU A 686 -14.12 29.94 1.88
CA GLU A 686 -14.53 29.52 0.53
C GLU A 686 -13.65 30.05 -0.61
N SER A 687 -12.86 31.09 -0.34
CA SER A 687 -11.91 31.69 -1.28
C SER A 687 -10.48 31.17 -1.11
N LEU A 688 -10.27 30.07 -0.36
CA LEU A 688 -8.96 29.47 -0.21
C LEU A 688 -8.53 28.78 -1.51
N THR A 689 -7.51 29.34 -2.14
CA THR A 689 -6.86 28.72 -3.29
C THR A 689 -6.11 27.45 -2.85
N PRO A 690 -6.19 26.34 -3.60
CA PRO A 690 -5.47 25.12 -3.26
C PRO A 690 -3.95 25.30 -3.21
N TYR A 691 -3.27 24.51 -2.36
CA TYR A 691 -1.81 24.51 -2.16
C TYR A 691 -1.15 25.89 -2.00
N SER A 692 -1.86 26.83 -1.36
CA SER A 692 -1.36 28.18 -1.17
C SER A 692 -0.57 28.30 0.13
N PRO A 693 0.62 28.91 0.12
CA PRO A 693 1.47 28.99 1.31
C PRO A 693 0.97 30.04 2.30
N PHE A 694 0.85 29.65 3.56
CA PHE A 694 0.55 30.48 4.72
C PHE A 694 1.73 30.50 5.68
N GLU A 695 2.07 31.69 6.17
CA GLU A 695 2.96 31.86 7.31
C GLU A 695 2.14 31.78 8.59
N VAL A 696 2.56 30.93 9.52
CA VAL A 696 1.88 30.70 10.81
C VAL A 696 2.86 30.84 11.97
N LYS A 697 2.42 31.46 13.06
CA LYS A 697 3.16 31.54 14.33
C LYS A 697 2.19 31.44 15.50
N ILE A 698 2.62 30.82 16.60
CA ILE A 698 1.77 30.56 17.76
C ILE A 698 2.45 31.04 19.04
N LYS A 699 1.68 31.55 20.00
CA LYS A 699 2.15 31.82 21.37
C LYS A 699 1.14 31.30 22.38
N ALA A 700 1.61 31.02 23.58
CA ALA A 700 0.75 30.66 24.71
C ALA A 700 0.35 31.91 25.49
N TYR A 701 -0.79 31.86 26.18
CA TYR A 701 -1.22 32.90 27.12
C TYR A 701 -1.81 32.28 28.38
N ASN A 702 -1.74 33.02 29.48
CA ASN A 702 -2.46 32.72 30.72
C ASN A 702 -2.95 34.03 31.36
N ARG A 703 -3.52 33.98 32.58
CA ARG A 703 -4.01 35.20 33.29
C ARG A 703 -2.92 36.24 33.61
N ARG A 704 -1.64 35.86 33.59
CA ARG A 704 -0.52 36.76 33.92
C ARG A 704 0.09 37.42 32.70
N GLY A 705 -0.19 36.92 31.49
CA GLY A 705 0.25 37.53 30.24
C GLY A 705 0.42 36.54 29.10
N GLU A 706 0.92 37.06 27.98
CA GLU A 706 1.20 36.30 26.77
C GLU A 706 2.70 35.98 26.67
N GLY A 707 3.03 34.76 26.28
CA GLY A 707 4.40 34.32 26.05
C GLY A 707 4.95 34.72 24.68
N PRO A 708 6.22 34.38 24.37
CA PRO A 708 6.82 34.68 23.08
C PRO A 708 6.14 33.89 21.94
N PHE A 709 6.14 34.45 20.73
CA PHE A 709 5.77 33.72 19.53
C PHE A 709 6.82 32.66 19.17
N SER A 710 6.35 31.54 18.62
CA SER A 710 7.17 30.53 17.97
C SER A 710 7.91 31.13 16.77
N GLN A 711 8.88 30.38 16.24
CA GLN A 711 9.36 30.61 14.88
C GLN A 711 8.20 30.52 13.89
N ILE A 712 8.27 31.29 12.80
CA ILE A 712 7.27 31.24 11.73
C ILE A 712 7.44 29.91 11.01
N ALA A 713 6.37 29.13 10.93
CA ALA A 713 6.29 27.94 10.08
C ALA A 713 5.51 28.29 8.81
N VAL A 714 5.84 27.63 7.69
CA VAL A 714 5.07 27.74 6.45
C VAL A 714 4.22 26.48 6.31
N VAL A 715 2.91 26.64 6.16
CA VAL A 715 1.91 25.57 5.98
C VAL A 715 1.12 25.84 4.71
N HIS A 716 0.54 24.82 4.08
CA HIS A 716 -0.18 24.98 2.80
C HIS A 716 -1.67 24.64 2.98
N SER A 717 -2.58 25.35 2.28
CA SER A 717 -3.98 24.93 2.15
C SER A 717 -4.09 23.60 1.37
N ALA A 718 -5.25 22.94 1.44
CA ALA A 718 -5.50 21.66 0.76
C ALA A 718 -5.14 21.70 -0.74
N GLU A 719 -4.59 20.62 -1.29
CA GLU A 719 -4.28 20.49 -2.73
C GLU A 719 -5.54 20.18 -3.55
N GLU A 720 -5.61 20.67 -4.79
CA GLU A 720 -6.76 20.42 -5.67
C GLU A 720 -6.75 18.97 -6.16
N VAL A 721 -7.92 18.32 -6.16
CA VAL A 721 -8.08 16.97 -6.71
C VAL A 721 -8.05 17.04 -8.23
N PHE A 722 -7.00 16.50 -8.86
CA PHE A 722 -7.00 16.25 -10.30
C PHE A 722 -7.78 14.97 -10.63
N GLN A 723 -8.73 15.10 -11.56
CA GLN A 723 -9.26 13.99 -12.36
C GLN A 723 -8.10 13.37 -13.18
N VAL A 724 -7.88 12.07 -12.98
CA VAL A 724 -7.13 11.11 -13.80
C VAL A 724 -5.97 11.67 -14.64
N SER A 725 -4.74 11.48 -14.16
CA SER A 725 -3.60 10.91 -14.90
C SER A 725 -2.33 10.86 -14.02
N THR A 726 -1.57 9.78 -14.15
CA THR A 726 -0.33 9.38 -13.43
C THR A 726 0.79 10.43 -13.49
N VAL A 727 1.67 10.58 -12.48
CA VAL A 727 2.93 9.81 -12.28
C VAL A 727 3.64 10.20 -10.95
N ASN A 728 4.25 9.18 -10.30
CA ASN A 728 5.34 9.16 -9.30
C ASN A 728 5.46 10.22 -8.19
N VAL A 729 5.37 9.76 -6.93
CA VAL A 729 6.19 10.27 -5.82
C VAL A 729 6.72 9.09 -5.00
N LEU A 730 8.05 8.96 -4.95
CA LEU A 730 8.76 8.11 -3.98
C LEU A 730 8.31 8.48 -2.56
N CYS A 731 7.81 7.52 -1.78
CA CYS A 731 7.58 7.75 -0.36
C CYS A 731 8.37 6.77 0.51
N VAL A 732 9.26 7.33 1.33
CA VAL A 732 10.29 6.64 2.13
C VAL A 732 9.75 6.19 3.51
N THR A 733 8.48 6.44 3.83
CA THR A 733 7.82 5.90 5.03
C THR A 733 6.33 5.66 4.76
N CYS A 734 6.01 4.60 4.01
CA CYS A 734 4.65 4.14 3.82
C CYS A 734 4.29 3.03 4.84
N GLY A 735 3.10 3.11 5.41
CA GLY A 735 2.44 2.09 6.21
C GLY A 735 1.03 1.83 5.67
N THR A 736 0.31 0.87 6.24
CA THR A 736 -1.05 0.53 5.81
C THR A 736 -2.05 0.79 6.93
N GLN A 737 -3.13 1.49 6.62
CA GLN A 737 -4.22 1.78 7.55
C GLN A 737 -5.45 0.96 7.14
N ILE A 738 -5.89 0.07 8.01
CA ILE A 738 -7.16 -0.65 7.84
C ILE A 738 -8.26 0.14 8.57
N ARG A 739 -9.34 0.46 7.85
CA ARG A 739 -10.59 0.98 8.40
C ARG A 739 -11.62 -0.13 8.42
N TYR A 740 -12.37 -0.23 9.52
CA TYR A 740 -13.49 -1.16 9.61
C TYR A 740 -14.64 -0.59 10.44
N TRP A 741 -15.86 -0.92 10.05
CA TRP A 741 -17.09 -0.47 10.73
C TRP A 741 -18.20 -1.49 10.53
N ARG A 742 -19.21 -1.49 11.42
CA ARG A 742 -20.33 -2.43 11.29
C ARG A 742 -21.20 -2.07 10.10
N GLN A 743 -21.87 -3.05 9.50
CA GLN A 743 -22.71 -2.84 8.30
C GLN A 743 -23.74 -1.70 8.44
N HIS A 744 -24.24 -1.44 9.65
CA HIS A 744 -25.24 -0.41 9.92
C HIS A 744 -24.64 0.95 10.34
N GLU A 745 -23.32 1.06 10.39
CA GLU A 745 -22.62 2.29 10.76
C GLU A 745 -22.13 3.05 9.52
N ARG A 746 -21.98 4.36 9.68
CA ARG A 746 -21.38 5.19 8.64
C ARG A 746 -19.86 5.04 8.68
N GLU A 747 -19.21 5.06 7.53
CA GLU A 747 -17.75 4.95 7.39
C GLU A 747 -16.99 6.03 8.19
N ALA A 748 -17.60 7.19 8.43
CA ALA A 748 -17.04 8.23 9.29
C ALA A 748 -16.79 7.77 10.74
N ALA A 749 -17.53 6.77 11.21
CA ALA A 749 -17.38 6.16 12.53
C ALA A 749 -16.47 4.92 12.52
N ALA A 750 -15.72 4.67 11.44
CA ALA A 750 -14.86 3.50 11.32
C ALA A 750 -13.66 3.53 12.26
N ASP A 751 -13.47 2.42 12.96
CA ASP A 751 -12.28 2.13 13.74
C ASP A 751 -11.07 1.89 12.82
N ARG A 752 -9.87 2.14 13.34
CA ARG A 752 -8.64 2.23 12.54
C ARG A 752 -7.50 1.42 13.16
N VAL A 753 -6.82 0.62 12.34
CA VAL A 753 -5.58 -0.07 12.69
C VAL A 753 -4.50 0.35 11.71
N ARG A 754 -3.32 0.71 12.21
CA ARG A 754 -2.17 1.11 11.39
C ARG A 754 -1.03 0.12 11.56
N THR A 755 -0.42 -0.29 10.45
CA THR A 755 0.85 -1.02 10.43
C THR A 755 1.94 -0.15 9.83
N ALA A 756 3.12 -0.15 10.46
CA ALA A 756 4.27 0.60 9.99
C ALA A 756 5.11 -0.28 9.05
N GLY A 757 5.53 0.27 7.90
CA GLY A 757 6.38 -0.42 6.94
C GLY A 757 5.62 -1.34 5.96
N LEU A 758 6.30 -2.39 5.49
CA LEU A 758 5.86 -3.30 4.42
C LEU A 758 4.96 -4.46 4.89
N GLU A 759 4.40 -4.39 6.10
CA GLU A 759 3.48 -5.43 6.59
C GLU A 759 2.19 -5.44 5.78
N THR A 760 1.99 -6.51 4.99
CA THR A 760 0.79 -6.72 4.16
C THR A 760 -0.40 -7.29 4.94
N THR A 761 -0.21 -7.57 6.23
CA THR A 761 -1.26 -8.12 7.11
C THR A 761 -1.29 -7.35 8.42
N ALA A 762 -2.49 -7.09 8.94
CA ALA A 762 -2.68 -6.48 10.24
C ALA A 762 -3.74 -7.25 11.02
N ARG A 763 -3.50 -7.45 12.32
CA ARG A 763 -4.45 -8.12 13.20
C ARG A 763 -5.40 -7.10 13.81
N VAL A 764 -6.70 -7.27 13.55
CA VAL A 764 -7.76 -6.48 14.19
C VAL A 764 -8.30 -7.24 15.39
N SER A 765 -8.29 -6.61 16.56
CA SER A 765 -8.77 -7.17 17.83
C SER A 765 -10.01 -6.43 18.35
N GLY A 766 -10.81 -7.08 19.21
CA GLY A 766 -11.98 -6.44 19.83
C GLY A 766 -13.24 -6.41 18.96
N LEU A 767 -13.28 -7.17 17.85
CA LEU A 767 -14.45 -7.28 17.00
C LEU A 767 -15.59 -8.02 17.70
N ARG A 768 -16.83 -7.62 17.42
CA ARG A 768 -18.01 -8.33 17.93
C ARG A 768 -18.19 -9.65 17.15
N PRO A 769 -18.49 -10.76 17.83
CA PRO A 769 -18.71 -12.04 17.17
C PRO A 769 -20.05 -12.04 16.40
N SER A 770 -20.17 -12.91 15.39
CA SER A 770 -21.34 -13.02 14.50
C SER A 770 -21.84 -11.68 13.92
N THR A 771 -20.93 -10.76 13.62
CA THR A 771 -21.24 -9.39 13.19
C THR A 771 -20.61 -9.13 11.83
N ARG A 772 -21.38 -8.48 10.93
CA ARG A 772 -20.91 -8.10 9.60
C ARG A 772 -20.21 -6.75 9.64
N TYR A 773 -18.98 -6.70 9.12
CA TYR A 773 -18.14 -5.52 9.04
C TYR A 773 -17.81 -5.18 7.58
N HIS A 774 -17.79 -3.89 7.28
CA HIS A 774 -17.10 -3.36 6.11
C HIS A 774 -15.65 -3.10 6.46
N VAL A 775 -14.75 -3.42 5.54
CA VAL A 775 -13.31 -3.24 5.69
C VAL A 775 -12.76 -2.55 4.44
N ALA A 776 -11.97 -1.51 4.65
CA ALA A 776 -11.26 -0.79 3.60
C ALA A 776 -9.80 -0.60 4.02
N VAL A 777 -8.87 -0.83 3.10
CA VAL A 777 -7.44 -0.71 3.34
C VAL A 777 -6.91 0.50 2.62
N LEU A 778 -6.12 1.32 3.29
CA LEU A 778 -5.60 2.56 2.75
C LEU A 778 -4.08 2.59 2.97
N ALA A 779 -3.30 2.94 1.95
CA ALA A 779 -1.90 3.28 2.18
C ALA A 779 -1.81 4.58 2.97
N TYR A 780 -0.88 4.73 3.90
CA TYR A 780 -0.61 6.00 4.56
C TYR A 780 0.89 6.28 4.61
N ASN A 781 1.26 7.53 4.67
CA ASN A 781 2.63 7.98 4.87
C ASN A 781 2.66 9.20 5.79
N SER A 782 3.82 9.85 5.90
CA SER A 782 3.97 11.11 6.63
C SER A 782 3.08 12.25 6.09
N ALA A 783 2.59 12.15 4.85
CA ALA A 783 1.69 13.12 4.21
C ALA A 783 0.20 12.82 4.41
N GLY A 784 -0.18 11.64 4.91
CA GLY A 784 -1.57 11.30 5.20
C GLY A 784 -1.97 9.93 4.69
N THR A 785 -3.27 9.68 4.57
CA THR A 785 -3.84 8.40 4.14
C THR A 785 -4.34 8.54 2.69
N GLY A 786 -3.82 7.71 1.79
CA GLY A 786 -4.23 7.61 0.38
C GLY A 786 -5.62 7.00 0.20
N PRO A 787 -6.04 6.77 -1.07
CA PRO A 787 -7.38 6.31 -1.38
C PRO A 787 -7.66 4.91 -0.81
N PRO A 788 -8.91 4.65 -0.36
CA PRO A 788 -9.28 3.34 0.12
C PRO A 788 -9.37 2.31 -1.00
N SER A 789 -8.95 1.10 -0.70
CA SER A 789 -9.24 -0.09 -1.49
C SER A 789 -10.75 -0.26 -1.69
N PRO A 790 -11.18 -1.06 -2.68
CA PRO A 790 -12.55 -1.53 -2.74
C PRO A 790 -12.98 -2.11 -1.39
N ARG A 791 -14.18 -1.73 -0.95
CA ARG A 791 -14.74 -2.15 0.35
C ARG A 791 -15.09 -3.64 0.27
N THR A 792 -14.47 -4.42 1.13
CA THR A 792 -14.78 -5.83 1.32
C THR A 792 -15.68 -5.98 2.54
N THR A 793 -16.61 -6.93 2.48
CA THR A 793 -17.51 -7.20 3.59
C THR A 793 -17.16 -8.55 4.21
N VAL A 794 -16.85 -8.56 5.50
CA VAL A 794 -16.44 -9.76 6.24
C VAL A 794 -17.40 -9.98 7.41
N THR A 795 -17.79 -11.23 7.65
CA THR A 795 -18.59 -11.59 8.83
C THR A 795 -17.72 -12.33 9.82
N THR A 796 -17.66 -11.85 11.06
CA THR A 796 -16.90 -12.50 12.13
C THR A 796 -17.51 -13.84 12.52
N ARG A 797 -16.67 -14.79 12.92
CA ARG A 797 -17.11 -16.14 13.31
C ARG A 797 -17.91 -16.11 14.63
N LYS A 798 -18.65 -17.19 14.90
CA LYS A 798 -19.38 -17.38 16.16
C LYS A 798 -18.43 -17.30 17.37
N PRO A 799 -18.85 -16.76 18.53
CA PRO A 799 -17.97 -16.64 19.70
C PRO A 799 -17.47 -18.01 20.18
N PRO A 800 -16.29 -18.09 20.84
CA PRO A 800 -15.86 -19.33 21.47
C PRO A 800 -16.80 -19.71 22.63
N PRO A 801 -16.81 -20.98 23.07
CA PRO A 801 -17.68 -21.40 24.17
C PRO A 801 -17.49 -20.53 25.41
N ASN A 802 -18.57 -19.93 25.92
CA ASN A 802 -18.49 -18.98 27.03
C ASN A 802 -18.44 -19.68 28.41
N ARG A 803 -17.87 -20.88 28.45
CA ARG A 803 -17.73 -21.67 29.67
C ARG A 803 -16.28 -22.15 29.80
N PRO A 804 -15.64 -21.98 30.96
CA PRO A 804 -14.31 -22.51 31.19
C PRO A 804 -14.36 -24.05 31.25
N PRO A 805 -13.25 -24.75 30.98
CA PRO A 805 -13.16 -26.20 31.15
C PRO A 805 -13.64 -26.64 32.55
N GLY A 806 -14.50 -27.64 32.59
CA GLY A 806 -15.05 -28.19 33.83
C GLY A 806 -14.19 -29.32 34.40
N ASN A 807 -14.43 -29.67 35.66
CA ASN A 807 -13.79 -30.82 36.34
C ASN A 807 -12.26 -30.83 36.25
N VAL A 808 -11.66 -29.64 36.38
CA VAL A 808 -10.21 -29.47 36.36
C VAL A 808 -9.63 -30.13 37.62
N SER A 809 -8.80 -31.14 37.42
CA SER A 809 -8.08 -31.88 38.45
C SER A 809 -6.59 -31.90 38.12
N TRP A 810 -5.76 -32.00 39.15
CA TRP A 810 -4.32 -32.02 38.97
C TRP A 810 -3.67 -32.88 40.04
N ARG A 811 -2.51 -33.45 39.72
CA ARG A 811 -1.67 -34.19 40.65
C ARG A 811 -0.20 -33.88 40.40
N THR A 812 0.63 -34.03 41.41
CA THR A 812 2.08 -33.94 41.27
C THR A 812 2.67 -35.34 41.06
N ASP A 813 3.65 -35.42 40.16
CA ASP A 813 4.45 -36.62 39.90
C ASP A 813 5.92 -36.21 39.81
N GLY A 814 6.64 -36.35 40.94
CA GLY A 814 8.03 -35.90 41.08
C GLY A 814 8.22 -34.39 40.87
N SER A 815 8.77 -34.01 39.71
CA SER A 815 8.99 -32.61 39.30
C SER A 815 7.98 -32.13 38.24
N LEU A 816 6.84 -32.80 38.08
CA LEU A 816 5.81 -32.47 37.08
C LEU A 816 4.43 -32.29 37.74
N VAL A 817 3.66 -31.29 37.30
CA VAL A 817 2.19 -31.22 37.47
C VAL A 817 1.53 -31.92 36.29
N ILE A 818 0.67 -32.89 36.55
CA ILE A 818 -0.22 -33.50 35.55
C ILE A 818 -1.63 -32.98 35.79
N MET A 819 -2.17 -32.24 34.83
CA MET A 819 -3.53 -31.70 34.87
C MET A 819 -4.47 -32.45 33.94
N ARG A 820 -5.75 -32.54 34.31
CA ARG A 820 -6.85 -33.14 33.52
C ARG A 820 -8.11 -32.30 33.65
N TRP A 821 -8.93 -32.23 32.60
CA TRP A 821 -10.21 -31.53 32.58
C TRP A 821 -11.22 -32.22 31.66
N ASP A 822 -12.48 -31.82 31.75
CA ASP A 822 -13.55 -32.30 30.86
C ASP A 822 -13.55 -31.54 29.53
N HIS A 823 -13.92 -32.24 28.46
CA HIS A 823 -14.05 -31.62 27.14
C HIS A 823 -15.25 -30.65 27.09
N VAL A 824 -15.00 -29.40 26.71
CA VAL A 824 -16.03 -28.38 26.49
C VAL A 824 -16.78 -28.64 25.17
N LYS A 825 -18.06 -29.02 25.25
CA LYS A 825 -18.92 -29.20 24.07
C LYS A 825 -19.52 -27.85 23.64
N ALA A 826 -19.37 -27.42 22.39
CA ALA A 826 -19.92 -26.15 21.89
C ALA A 826 -21.45 -26.19 21.69
N MET A 827 -22.14 -25.08 21.97
CA MET A 827 -23.58 -24.89 21.68
C MET A 827 -23.81 -24.35 20.26
N HIS A 828 -25.06 -24.37 19.80
CA HIS A 828 -25.47 -23.95 18.45
C HIS A 828 -25.01 -22.53 18.05
N ASN A 829 -24.93 -21.61 19.01
CA ASN A 829 -24.51 -20.21 18.84
C ASN A 829 -23.02 -19.96 19.14
N GLU A 830 -22.23 -21.02 19.34
CA GLU A 830 -20.79 -20.95 19.66
C GLU A 830 -19.97 -21.61 18.53
N SER A 831 -18.68 -21.26 18.46
CA SER A 831 -17.72 -21.92 17.57
C SER A 831 -17.27 -23.27 18.14
N ALA A 832 -16.92 -24.18 17.24
CA ALA A 832 -16.39 -25.48 17.62
C ALA A 832 -15.06 -25.31 18.39
N VAL A 833 -14.87 -26.11 19.43
CA VAL A 833 -13.60 -26.16 20.16
C VAL A 833 -12.55 -26.84 19.29
N LEU A 834 -11.48 -26.10 18.98
CA LEU A 834 -10.32 -26.57 18.21
C LEU A 834 -9.20 -27.07 19.13
N GLY A 835 -9.22 -26.73 20.41
CA GLY A 835 -8.28 -27.24 21.39
C GLY A 835 -8.29 -26.45 22.70
N TYR A 836 -7.22 -26.60 23.48
CA TYR A 836 -7.03 -25.90 24.76
C TYR A 836 -5.69 -25.18 24.81
N LYS A 837 -5.68 -24.01 25.44
CA LYS A 837 -4.45 -23.27 25.76
C LYS A 837 -4.23 -23.35 27.27
N VAL A 838 -3.01 -23.71 27.66
CA VAL A 838 -2.58 -23.76 29.06
C VAL A 838 -1.45 -22.76 29.25
N LEU A 839 -1.69 -21.74 30.05
CA LEU A 839 -0.66 -20.80 30.48
C LEU A 839 -0.10 -21.27 31.82
N TYR A 840 1.23 -21.31 31.89
CA TYR A 840 2.02 -21.62 33.08
C TYR A 840 2.78 -20.38 33.51
N LYS A 841 2.53 -19.89 34.72
CA LYS A 841 3.14 -18.69 35.28
C LYS A 841 3.84 -18.98 36.60
N HIS A 842 5.13 -18.68 36.64
CA HIS A 842 6.00 -18.74 37.80
C HIS A 842 6.63 -17.35 38.04
N GLU A 843 7.08 -17.02 39.25
CA GLU A 843 7.72 -15.73 39.54
C GLU A 843 8.81 -15.41 38.50
N GLY A 844 8.55 -14.40 37.67
CA GLY A 844 9.44 -13.94 36.60
C GLY A 844 9.37 -14.64 35.24
N GLN A 845 8.57 -15.71 35.05
CA GLN A 845 8.47 -16.43 33.76
C GLN A 845 7.03 -16.86 33.40
N ASN A 846 6.60 -16.55 32.16
CA ASN A 846 5.34 -17.01 31.57
C ASN A 846 5.64 -17.96 30.39
N SER A 847 5.06 -19.16 30.38
CA SER A 847 5.13 -20.09 29.22
C SER A 847 3.73 -20.56 28.83
N LEU A 848 3.40 -20.50 27.53
CA LEU A 848 2.10 -20.90 26.99
C LEU A 848 2.25 -22.20 26.19
N LYS A 849 1.44 -23.21 26.50
CA LYS A 849 1.39 -24.49 25.78
C LYS A 849 0.01 -24.67 25.14
N VAL A 850 -0.01 -24.89 23.83
CA VAL A 850 -1.24 -25.11 23.05
C VAL A 850 -1.45 -26.60 22.82
N LEU A 851 -2.68 -27.08 22.96
CA LEU A 851 -3.06 -28.48 22.84
C LEU A 851 -4.17 -28.64 21.80
N ASP A 852 -4.09 -29.73 21.03
CA ASP A 852 -5.06 -30.08 19.99
C ASP A 852 -6.39 -30.59 20.54
N LYS A 853 -7.43 -30.53 19.70
CA LYS A 853 -8.74 -31.13 19.97
C LYS A 853 -8.61 -32.60 20.35
N GLY A 854 -9.20 -33.00 21.48
CA GLY A 854 -9.15 -34.36 22.01
C GLY A 854 -8.11 -34.58 23.13
N LYS A 855 -7.16 -33.65 23.31
CA LYS A 855 -6.29 -33.65 24.50
C LYS A 855 -6.94 -32.83 25.61
N SER A 856 -7.28 -33.48 26.71
CA SER A 856 -7.83 -32.83 27.91
C SER A 856 -6.92 -32.96 29.12
N SER A 857 -5.61 -33.14 28.87
CA SER A 857 -4.59 -33.25 29.91
C SER A 857 -3.24 -32.73 29.45
N VAL A 858 -2.45 -32.19 30.39
CA VAL A 858 -1.08 -31.72 30.13
C VAL A 858 -0.16 -32.03 31.30
N SER A 859 1.12 -32.27 31.00
CA SER A 859 2.19 -32.37 32.00
C SER A 859 3.14 -31.19 31.86
N LEU A 860 3.44 -30.52 32.97
CA LEU A 860 4.25 -29.30 33.06
C LEU A 860 5.25 -29.40 34.22
N PRO A 861 6.47 -28.84 34.11
CA PRO A 861 7.44 -28.87 35.20
C PRO A 861 6.99 -28.06 36.42
N LEU A 862 7.25 -28.59 37.61
CA LEU A 862 7.13 -27.90 38.90
C LEU A 862 8.48 -27.28 39.29
N PRO A 863 8.50 -26.05 39.81
CA PRO A 863 9.69 -25.45 40.41
C PRO A 863 10.19 -26.29 41.61
N LYS A 864 11.50 -26.28 41.86
CA LYS A 864 12.10 -27.05 42.95
C LYS A 864 11.90 -26.42 44.34
N ASP A 865 11.62 -25.12 44.38
CA ASP A 865 11.50 -24.33 45.61
C ASP A 865 10.04 -24.25 46.10
N ASN A 866 9.79 -23.83 47.35
CA ASN A 866 8.46 -23.70 47.99
C ASN A 866 7.49 -22.69 47.32
N GLY A 867 7.70 -22.35 46.05
CA GLY A 867 6.85 -21.49 45.25
C GLY A 867 5.55 -22.18 44.80
N TYR A 868 4.57 -21.35 44.46
CA TYR A 868 3.33 -21.78 43.81
C TYR A 868 3.37 -21.42 42.32
N VAL A 869 2.65 -22.19 41.50
CA VAL A 869 2.48 -21.93 40.07
C VAL A 869 1.02 -21.58 39.82
N VAL A 870 0.79 -20.51 39.07
CA VAL A 870 -0.53 -20.17 38.55
C VAL A 870 -0.68 -20.78 37.17
N LEU A 871 -1.71 -21.58 36.99
CA LEU A 871 -2.04 -22.27 35.74
C LEU A 871 -3.40 -21.78 35.25
N GLU A 872 -3.47 -21.34 34.00
CA GLU A 872 -4.73 -20.95 33.36
C GLU A 872 -5.04 -21.86 32.17
N ILE A 873 -6.23 -22.45 32.15
CA ILE A 873 -6.68 -23.33 31.05
C ILE A 873 -7.90 -22.70 30.38
N ARG A 874 -7.86 -22.54 29.07
CA ARG A 874 -8.98 -22.01 28.28
C ARG A 874 -9.20 -22.83 27.01
N SER A 875 -10.45 -22.99 26.59
CA SER A 875 -10.75 -23.54 25.26
C SER A 875 -10.47 -22.49 24.19
N TRP A 876 -9.98 -22.89 23.03
CA TRP A 876 -9.84 -22.00 21.88
C TRP A 876 -10.53 -22.60 20.65
N GLY A 877 -10.99 -21.72 19.77
CA GLY A 877 -11.64 -22.10 18.52
C GLY A 877 -11.55 -21.00 17.49
N ASP A 878 -12.27 -21.20 16.40
CA ASP A 878 -12.37 -20.26 15.27
C ASP A 878 -12.82 -18.84 15.66
N GLY A 879 -13.56 -18.70 16.75
CA GLY A 879 -14.02 -17.41 17.29
C GLY A 879 -13.05 -16.73 18.27
N GLY A 880 -11.92 -17.36 18.61
CA GLY A 880 -10.96 -16.87 19.61
C GLY A 880 -10.87 -17.74 20.87
N ASP A 881 -10.40 -17.14 21.96
CA ASP A 881 -10.18 -17.83 23.24
C ASP A 881 -11.41 -17.67 24.15
N GLY A 882 -11.89 -18.78 24.71
CA GLY A 882 -12.93 -18.80 25.74
C GLY A 882 -12.41 -18.36 27.12
N PRO A 883 -13.30 -18.25 28.12
CA PRO A 883 -12.92 -17.87 29.47
C PRO A 883 -11.95 -18.88 30.09
N ALA A 884 -10.99 -18.38 30.87
CA ALA A 884 -9.97 -19.18 31.52
C ALA A 884 -10.46 -19.76 32.84
N HIS A 885 -10.01 -20.98 33.14
CA HIS A 885 -10.05 -21.58 34.46
C HIS A 885 -8.66 -21.46 35.08
N GLU A 886 -8.54 -20.68 36.15
CA GLU A 886 -7.28 -20.45 36.87
C GLU A 886 -7.19 -21.39 38.07
N ILE A 887 -6.03 -22.02 38.24
CA ILE A 887 -5.72 -22.83 39.42
C ILE A 887 -4.32 -22.49 39.92
N ILE A 888 -4.14 -22.57 41.23
CA ILE A 888 -2.84 -22.38 41.88
C ILE A 888 -2.38 -23.75 42.39
N VAL A 889 -1.18 -24.15 41.98
CA VAL A 889 -0.58 -25.44 42.32
C VAL A 889 0.67 -25.21 43.15
N SER A 890 0.75 -25.83 44.33
CA SER A 890 1.94 -25.85 45.18
C SER A 890 2.31 -27.29 45.56
N ARG A 891 3.55 -27.52 45.97
CA ARG A 891 4.04 -28.88 46.30
C ARG A 891 3.33 -29.52 47.50
N ASP A 892 2.77 -28.68 48.38
CA ASP A 892 2.13 -29.09 49.64
C ASP A 892 0.59 -29.20 49.57
N SER A 893 -0.04 -28.87 48.44
CA SER A 893 -1.50 -28.94 48.29
C SER A 893 -1.95 -30.31 47.77
N GLY A 894 -2.31 -31.21 48.68
CA GLY A 894 -3.01 -32.46 48.35
C GLY A 894 -4.37 -32.23 47.67
N GLU A 895 -4.90 -33.28 47.04
CA GLU A 895 -6.05 -33.30 46.12
C GLU A 895 -7.27 -32.43 46.51
N THR A 896 -7.69 -31.59 45.55
CA THR A 896 -9.04 -30.98 45.37
C THR A 896 -9.66 -30.13 46.50
N LEU A 897 -9.94 -28.85 46.20
CA LEU A 897 -10.93 -28.05 46.93
C LEU A 897 -11.91 -27.38 45.94
N LYS A 898 -13.20 -27.75 46.07
CA LYS A 898 -14.34 -27.20 45.34
C LYS A 898 -14.65 -25.76 45.78
N LYS A 899 -15.00 -24.91 44.80
CA LYS A 899 -15.79 -23.66 44.84
C LYS A 899 -16.12 -23.05 46.22
N HIS A 900 -15.70 -21.80 46.44
CA HIS A 900 -16.59 -20.65 46.69
C HIS A 900 -15.82 -19.31 46.61
N ALA A 901 -16.32 -18.40 45.78
CA ALA A 901 -16.27 -16.95 45.96
C ALA A 901 -17.74 -16.52 46.14
N PRO A 902 -18.12 -15.48 46.92
CA PRO A 902 -17.63 -14.12 46.66
C PRO A 902 -17.50 -13.15 47.88
N GLU A 903 -17.02 -11.93 47.57
CA GLU A 903 -17.23 -10.61 48.24
C GLU A 903 -16.33 -10.26 49.44
N LEU A 904 -15.72 -9.07 49.61
CA LEU A 904 -15.92 -7.72 49.04
C LEU A 904 -14.64 -6.86 49.20
N CYS A 905 -14.44 -5.96 48.23
CA CYS A 905 -13.94 -4.56 48.26
C CYS A 905 -13.02 -4.06 49.42
N VAL A 906 -11.83 -3.52 49.12
CA VAL A 906 -11.53 -2.15 48.60
C VAL A 906 -11.69 -1.05 49.66
N VAL A 907 -10.52 -0.59 50.14
CA VAL A 907 -10.12 0.82 50.37
C VAL A 907 -10.65 1.54 51.63
N CYS A 908 -9.75 1.90 52.56
CA CYS A 908 -9.10 3.23 52.69
C CYS A 908 -8.60 3.45 54.13
N TYR A 909 -7.39 3.98 54.28
CA TYR A 909 -6.93 4.65 55.49
C TYR A 909 -6.14 5.89 55.08
N ASN A 910 -6.66 7.07 55.41
CA ASN A 910 -5.88 8.23 55.83
C ASN A 910 -6.83 9.26 56.45
N ASP A 911 -6.73 9.45 57.76
CA ASP A 911 -6.19 10.69 58.29
C ASP A 911 -5.99 10.61 59.81
N LYS A 912 -4.96 11.30 60.31
CA LYS A 912 -4.83 11.67 61.72
C LYS A 912 -4.43 13.13 61.86
N ILE A 913 -5.29 14.04 61.38
CA ILE A 913 -5.36 15.45 61.78
C ILE A 913 -6.86 15.82 61.82
N TYR A 914 -7.39 16.05 63.03
CA TYR A 914 -8.71 16.59 63.42
C TYR A 914 -9.96 15.81 62.92
N ARG A 915 -10.73 15.03 63.71
CA ARG A 915 -11.35 15.27 65.04
C ARG A 915 -11.68 16.73 65.32
N GLU A 916 -12.87 17.13 64.93
CA GLU A 916 -14.02 17.45 65.80
C GLU A 916 -15.09 18.02 64.83
N TRP A 917 -16.40 17.79 65.06
CA TRP A 917 -17.52 18.18 64.17
C TRP A 917 -17.74 17.21 62.98
N GLU A 918 -18.84 16.48 62.77
CA GLU A 918 -20.23 16.57 63.21
C GLU A 918 -20.79 15.14 63.39
N LYS A 919 -20.69 14.62 64.61
CA LYS A 919 -21.61 13.59 65.12
C LYS A 919 -22.68 14.26 66.00
N GLN A 920 -23.22 15.35 65.49
CA GLN A 920 -24.39 16.12 65.91
C GLN A 920 -24.61 17.04 64.70
N LEU A 921 -25.51 16.80 63.77
CA LEU A 921 -26.94 16.97 63.96
C LEU A 921 -27.68 16.44 62.72
N SER A 922 -28.39 15.32 62.88
CA SER A 922 -29.67 15.16 62.22
C SER A 922 -30.73 15.78 63.14
N GLU A 923 -30.82 17.11 63.16
CA GLU A 923 -32.00 17.87 63.62
C GLU A 923 -31.89 19.35 63.23
N LEU A 924 -32.85 19.81 62.41
CA LEU A 924 -33.29 21.20 62.18
C LEU A 924 -32.32 22.12 61.40
N LYS A 925 -32.70 23.05 60.54
CA LYS A 925 -33.90 23.45 59.74
C LYS A 925 -33.41 24.69 58.96
N PHE A 926 -34.04 24.98 57.80
CA PHE A 926 -34.27 26.31 57.19
C PHE A 926 -33.28 27.48 57.47
N ILE A 927 -32.77 28.10 56.39
CA ILE A 927 -33.22 29.43 55.89
C ILE A 927 -32.45 29.77 54.60
N ASP A 928 -33.25 30.25 53.65
CA ASP A 928 -33.02 31.07 52.45
C ASP A 928 -31.68 31.83 52.31
N LEU A 929 -31.06 31.76 51.12
CA LEU A 929 -31.19 32.75 50.02
C LEU A 929 -30.27 32.39 48.85
#